data_AF-A0A9W9JJP3-F1
#
_entry.id   AF-A0A9W9JJP3-F1
#
_cell.length_a   1.000
_cell.length_b   1.000
_cell.length_c   1.000
_cell.angle_alpha   90.00
_cell.angle_beta   90.00
_cell.angle_gamma   90.00
#
_symmetry.space_group_name_H-M   'P 1'
#
loop_
_entity.id
_entity.type
_entity.pdbx_description
1 polymer ?
#
loop_
_entity_poly.entity_id
_entity_poly.type
_entity_poly.pdbx_seq_one_letter_code
_entity_poly.pdbx_strand_id
1 'polypeptide(L)'
;MGSPKPINRAWWKESSVYQIWPASYKDSNDDGIGDIPGIISKLDYIKNIGVDIVWLCPSYKSPQVDMGYDIADYYSIADEYGTVADVEKLIQGCHQRGMKLLMDLVVNHTSDQHEWFKQSRSSKNNEFRDWYVWKPPRIDEQGNRHPPNNWVSHFQGSAWQFDELTGEYYLHLYATEQPDLNWEHPPVVKAVHDIMRFWLDKGCDGFRMDVINFISKDQAFPDAPIKNPHSEWQWGDKYYANGPRLHEYLQGVGKILKEYDAFSVGEMPFVKDEKEVLRAVQFDRNEINMIFNFEHVDIDHGQYDKFEPGSWKLTDLKEFFERWQKFMYANDGWNALYWENHDQPRCIDRFTNSKEEYRLVASKMLAIALALQSGTPFVYQGQELGMRNVPTTWGIEEYRDIDCLNHWNGVVKGKKFDTRAQAIALQEYQKKSRDNARTPVQWSDAPNGGFTGPNVKPWMSVNPDYVRVNAAAEVKDPNSTYHFWAAVLGLRKKYLDIFVYGDWVNVDRTSEKVFAYTRQYENQKALVLCNWTEKTLDWDASSNGIASVKEVLLNTYDSATEATQRFSDAYTMTSQEALPAHLDPTTYPRTHHDAAQNIHLTLTYTPLDPNTYLSQVSSPAAGANVFFLGTTRDTFEDRPVSQLSYTTYPLLSLKTLAAIAEDAVRKHQLLGVSIAHRLGVVPIGEASIAIAVSSGHRAAGWRAGEEVLEACKERAEIWKREEFVDGGMEWRANADRDGEGRLVGNPRMEES
;
A
#
# COMPACT_ATOMS: atom_id res chain seq x y z
N MET A 1 -6.59 38.90 -19.61
CA MET A 1 -6.81 37.74 -18.72
C MET A 1 -7.03 36.56 -19.63
N GLY A 2 -6.09 35.61 -19.66
CA GLY A 2 -6.28 34.37 -20.41
C GLY A 2 -7.45 33.59 -19.80
N SER A 3 -8.22 32.89 -20.63
CA SER A 3 -9.25 31.96 -20.17
C SER A 3 -8.67 31.06 -19.06
N PRO A 4 -9.37 30.86 -17.93
CA PRO A 4 -8.89 29.93 -16.90
C PRO A 4 -8.62 28.58 -17.55
N LYS A 5 -7.45 28.02 -17.26
CA LYS A 5 -7.06 26.69 -17.75
C LYS A 5 -8.11 25.68 -17.23
N PRO A 6 -8.64 24.78 -18.08
CA PRO A 6 -9.62 23.80 -17.63
C PRO A 6 -9.03 22.93 -16.51
N ILE A 7 -9.81 22.70 -15.45
CA ILE A 7 -9.37 21.96 -14.26
C ILE A 7 -9.64 20.48 -14.47
N ASN A 8 -8.58 19.69 -14.38
CA ASN A 8 -8.67 18.24 -14.40
C ASN A 8 -9.02 17.70 -13.01
N ARG A 9 -10.32 17.55 -12.74
CA ARG A 9 -10.83 16.92 -11.52
C ARG A 9 -10.60 15.42 -11.53
N ALA A 10 -10.34 14.84 -10.36
CA ALA A 10 -10.25 13.40 -10.16
C ALA A 10 -10.58 13.04 -8.72
N TRP A 11 -11.16 11.86 -8.48
CA TRP A 11 -11.60 11.44 -7.14
C TRP A 11 -10.43 11.41 -6.13
N TRP A 12 -9.25 10.98 -6.56
CA TRP A 12 -8.05 10.91 -5.71
C TRP A 12 -7.46 12.29 -5.36
N LYS A 13 -7.76 13.33 -6.16
CA LYS A 13 -7.39 14.72 -5.84
C LYS A 13 -8.25 15.31 -4.72
N GLU A 14 -9.51 14.90 -4.69
CA GLU A 14 -10.53 15.39 -3.75
C GLU A 14 -10.60 14.56 -2.46
N SER A 15 -9.86 13.44 -2.43
CA SER A 15 -9.81 12.49 -1.31
C SER A 15 -8.79 12.90 -0.23
N SER A 16 -8.92 12.29 0.94
CA SER A 16 -7.85 12.20 1.95
C SER A 16 -7.53 10.75 2.30
N VAL A 17 -6.29 10.51 2.73
CA VAL A 17 -5.75 9.17 3.00
C VAL A 17 -5.43 9.02 4.50
N TYR A 18 -5.77 7.87 5.08
CA TYR A 18 -5.34 7.46 6.41
C TYR A 18 -4.37 6.29 6.30
N GLN A 19 -3.14 6.46 6.76
CA GLN A 19 -2.11 5.43 6.70
C GLN A 19 -2.09 4.59 7.97
N ILE A 20 -2.03 3.27 7.79
CA ILE A 20 -1.99 2.27 8.86
C ILE A 20 -0.71 1.46 8.79
N TRP A 21 0.00 1.42 9.92
CA TRP A 21 1.09 0.50 10.24
C TRP A 21 0.50 -0.72 10.97
N PRO A 22 0.34 -1.88 10.30
CA PRO A 22 -0.49 -2.98 10.80
C PRO A 22 -0.05 -3.47 12.18
N ALA A 23 1.26 -3.70 12.37
CA ALA A 23 1.83 -4.19 13.62
C ALA A 23 1.48 -3.35 14.87
N SER A 24 1.16 -2.07 14.70
CA SER A 24 0.91 -1.15 15.81
C SER A 24 -0.50 -0.59 15.85
N TYR A 25 -1.36 -0.95 14.90
CA TYR A 25 -2.68 -0.34 14.84
C TYR A 25 -3.62 -0.92 15.88
N LYS A 26 -4.03 -2.17 15.77
CA LYS A 26 -4.90 -2.84 16.76
C LYS A 26 -4.70 -4.35 16.71
N ASP A 27 -4.39 -4.94 17.85
CA ASP A 27 -4.34 -6.39 18.05
C ASP A 27 -5.76 -6.91 18.36
N SER A 28 -6.21 -7.98 17.70
CA SER A 28 -7.52 -8.59 17.92
C SER A 28 -7.48 -9.97 18.58
N ASN A 29 -6.30 -10.56 18.73
CA ASN A 29 -6.10 -11.95 19.16
C ASN A 29 -5.22 -12.10 20.42
N ASP A 30 -4.78 -10.98 21.01
CA ASP A 30 -3.95 -10.89 22.22
C ASP A 30 -2.53 -11.51 22.06
N ASP A 31 -1.94 -11.48 20.86
CA ASP A 31 -0.56 -11.92 20.60
C ASP A 31 0.50 -10.80 20.74
N GLY A 32 0.06 -9.54 20.88
CA GLY A 32 0.91 -8.37 21.06
C GLY A 32 1.30 -7.66 19.78
N ILE A 33 0.81 -8.11 18.62
CA ILE A 33 1.02 -7.50 17.30
C ILE A 33 -0.36 -7.12 16.72
N GLY A 34 -0.43 -5.97 16.04
CA GLY A 34 -1.66 -5.54 15.39
C GLY A 34 -1.94 -6.34 14.12
N ASP A 35 -3.22 -6.58 13.83
CA ASP A 35 -3.65 -7.48 12.77
C ASP A 35 -4.81 -6.90 11.93
N ILE A 36 -5.10 -7.50 10.78
CA ILE A 36 -6.14 -7.02 9.84
C ILE A 36 -7.54 -7.06 10.47
N PRO A 37 -7.98 -8.12 11.17
CA PRO A 37 -9.25 -8.09 11.91
C PRO A 37 -9.36 -6.92 12.91
N GLY A 38 -8.26 -6.57 13.58
CA GLY A 38 -8.13 -5.42 14.45
C GLY A 38 -8.35 -4.11 13.69
N ILE A 39 -7.77 -3.95 12.50
CA ILE A 39 -8.03 -2.81 11.60
C ILE A 39 -9.52 -2.75 11.22
N ILE A 40 -10.12 -3.87 10.82
CA ILE A 40 -11.54 -3.96 10.45
C ILE A 40 -12.44 -3.45 11.59
N SER A 41 -12.11 -3.79 12.84
CA SER A 41 -12.86 -3.35 14.03
C SER A 41 -12.86 -1.82 14.24
N LYS A 42 -12.00 -1.08 13.54
CA LYS A 42 -11.79 0.36 13.68
C LYS A 42 -12.16 1.17 12.44
N LEU A 43 -12.72 0.53 11.40
CA LEU A 43 -13.12 1.25 10.19
C LEU A 43 -14.16 2.36 10.44
N ASP A 44 -15.05 2.20 11.42
CA ASP A 44 -15.99 3.26 11.80
C ASP A 44 -15.28 4.46 12.43
N TYR A 45 -14.25 4.21 13.23
CA TYR A 45 -13.42 5.27 13.81
C TYR A 45 -12.74 6.10 12.72
N ILE A 46 -12.16 5.42 11.72
CA ILE A 46 -11.53 6.05 10.56
C ILE A 46 -12.56 6.83 9.74
N LYS A 47 -13.70 6.21 9.43
CA LYS A 47 -14.77 6.85 8.66
C LYS A 47 -15.29 8.12 9.32
N ASN A 48 -15.39 8.14 10.65
CA ASN A 48 -15.87 9.29 11.41
C ASN A 48 -14.89 10.48 11.42
N ILE A 49 -13.60 10.27 11.14
CA ILE A 49 -12.66 11.36 10.84
C ILE A 49 -13.00 12.01 9.49
N GLY A 50 -13.70 11.30 8.61
CA GLY A 50 -14.06 11.78 7.29
C GLY A 50 -12.95 11.57 6.25
N VAL A 51 -12.11 10.54 6.41
CA VAL A 51 -11.16 10.12 5.37
C VAL A 51 -11.85 9.29 4.27
N ASP A 52 -11.22 9.23 3.10
CA ASP A 52 -11.76 8.57 1.91
C ASP A 52 -11.00 7.30 1.52
N ILE A 53 -9.72 7.21 1.89
CA ILE A 53 -8.83 6.13 1.49
C ILE A 53 -8.05 5.65 2.72
N VAL A 54 -7.94 4.34 2.88
CA VAL A 54 -7.00 3.70 3.82
C VAL A 54 -5.80 3.21 3.04
N TRP A 55 -4.59 3.60 3.45
CA TRP A 55 -3.35 2.99 2.96
C TRP A 55 -2.83 2.02 4.01
N LEU A 56 -2.79 0.73 3.65
CA LEU A 56 -2.20 -0.32 4.46
C LEU A 56 -0.73 -0.50 4.10
N CYS A 57 0.18 -0.24 5.05
CA CYS A 57 1.61 -0.56 4.90
C CYS A 57 1.79 -2.09 4.69
N PRO A 58 2.98 -2.57 4.27
CA PRO A 58 3.16 -3.97 3.88
C PRO A 58 2.63 -4.95 4.92
N SER A 59 1.72 -5.82 4.48
CA SER A 59 1.14 -6.91 5.29
C SER A 59 1.41 -8.29 4.69
N TYR A 60 2.23 -8.35 3.65
CA TYR A 60 2.59 -9.58 2.94
C TYR A 60 3.45 -10.50 3.81
N LYS A 61 3.55 -11.76 3.39
CA LYS A 61 4.47 -12.71 4.05
C LYS A 61 5.89 -12.15 4.04
N SER A 62 6.48 -12.00 5.22
CA SER A 62 7.80 -11.38 5.42
C SER A 62 8.51 -12.00 6.63
N PRO A 63 9.86 -12.08 6.62
CA PRO A 63 10.66 -12.37 7.81
C PRO A 63 10.70 -11.24 8.85
N GLN A 64 10.17 -10.05 8.52
CA GLN A 64 10.10 -8.87 9.38
C GLN A 64 11.47 -8.22 9.71
N VAL A 65 12.49 -8.38 8.85
CA VAL A 65 13.81 -7.73 9.05
C VAL A 65 13.68 -6.20 8.98
N ASP A 66 12.88 -5.70 8.04
CA ASP A 66 12.47 -4.30 7.96
C ASP A 66 10.95 -4.18 8.10
N MET A 67 10.39 -4.99 9.00
CA MET A 67 8.99 -4.93 9.43
C MET A 67 7.98 -4.97 8.27
N GLY A 68 8.20 -5.84 7.29
CA GLY A 68 7.26 -6.12 6.20
C GLY A 68 7.73 -5.65 4.82
N TYR A 69 8.73 -4.76 4.75
CA TYR A 69 9.32 -4.32 3.47
C TYR A 69 10.23 -5.37 2.83
N ASP A 70 10.72 -6.33 3.60
CA ASP A 70 11.39 -7.54 3.12
C ASP A 70 10.35 -8.64 2.79
N ILE A 71 9.71 -8.56 1.62
CA ILE A 71 8.61 -9.46 1.22
C ILE A 71 9.13 -10.81 0.71
N ALA A 72 8.70 -11.91 1.33
CA ALA A 72 9.02 -13.28 0.92
C ALA A 72 7.94 -13.90 0.00
N ASP A 73 6.70 -13.42 0.04
CA ASP A 73 5.64 -13.80 -0.91
C ASP A 73 4.58 -12.70 -1.02
N TYR A 74 4.45 -12.13 -2.23
CA TYR A 74 3.49 -11.04 -2.55
C TYR A 74 2.02 -11.49 -2.63
N TYR A 75 1.76 -12.79 -2.72
CA TYR A 75 0.41 -13.34 -2.91
C TYR A 75 -0.21 -13.86 -1.61
N SER A 76 0.56 -13.79 -0.52
CA SER A 76 0.18 -14.24 0.81
C SER A 76 0.32 -13.11 1.82
N ILE A 77 -0.39 -13.21 2.94
CA ILE A 77 -0.33 -12.29 4.07
C ILE A 77 0.52 -12.91 5.19
N ALA A 78 1.21 -12.08 5.96
CA ALA A 78 2.00 -12.52 7.10
C ALA A 78 1.10 -13.19 8.16
N ASP A 79 1.58 -14.26 8.79
CA ASP A 79 0.73 -15.08 9.68
C ASP A 79 0.24 -14.27 10.88
N GLU A 80 1.07 -13.32 11.35
CA GLU A 80 0.79 -12.37 12.42
C GLU A 80 -0.28 -11.33 12.04
N TYR A 81 -0.54 -11.09 10.76
CA TYR A 81 -1.53 -10.09 10.32
C TYR A 81 -2.86 -10.71 9.88
N GLY A 82 -2.85 -11.97 9.46
CA GLY A 82 -4.04 -12.73 9.07
C GLY A 82 -3.90 -13.36 7.69
N THR A 83 -4.99 -13.35 6.92
CA THR A 83 -5.06 -14.03 5.62
C THR A 83 -5.43 -13.10 4.47
N VAL A 84 -5.24 -13.55 3.23
CA VAL A 84 -5.77 -12.85 2.04
C VAL A 84 -7.28 -12.61 2.16
N ALA A 85 -8.02 -13.54 2.75
CA ALA A 85 -9.46 -13.39 2.96
C ALA A 85 -9.77 -12.27 3.96
N ASP A 86 -8.90 -11.98 4.92
CA ASP A 86 -9.07 -10.87 5.84
C ASP A 86 -8.79 -9.53 5.15
N VAL A 87 -7.83 -9.47 4.22
CA VAL A 87 -7.68 -8.30 3.34
C VAL A 87 -8.91 -8.09 2.46
N GLU A 88 -9.48 -9.14 1.87
CA GLU A 88 -10.72 -9.04 1.10
C GLU A 88 -11.89 -8.52 1.96
N LYS A 89 -11.98 -8.95 3.23
CA LYS A 89 -12.95 -8.38 4.19
C LYS A 89 -12.65 -6.92 4.52
N LEU A 90 -11.37 -6.53 4.63
CA LEU A 90 -10.97 -5.14 4.84
C LEU A 90 -11.37 -4.26 3.66
N ILE A 91 -11.10 -4.71 2.43
CA ILE A 91 -11.55 -4.04 1.19
C ILE A 91 -13.06 -3.84 1.23
N GLN A 92 -13.82 -4.92 1.46
CA GLN A 92 -15.28 -4.86 1.55
C GLN A 92 -15.75 -3.92 2.66
N GLY A 93 -15.10 -3.96 3.83
CA GLY A 93 -15.42 -3.10 4.97
C GLY A 93 -15.19 -1.62 4.68
N CYS A 94 -14.13 -1.29 3.93
CA CYS A 94 -13.88 0.06 3.42
C CYS A 94 -14.96 0.46 2.41
N HIS A 95 -15.22 -0.36 1.39
CA HIS A 95 -16.19 -0.05 0.34
C HIS A 95 -17.62 0.13 0.87
N GLN A 96 -18.05 -0.67 1.85
CA GLN A 96 -19.34 -0.51 2.54
C GLN A 96 -19.50 0.85 3.24
N ARG A 97 -18.39 1.51 3.57
CA ARG A 97 -18.34 2.84 4.19
C ARG A 97 -18.05 3.95 3.17
N GLY A 98 -18.02 3.62 1.88
CA GLY A 98 -17.60 4.53 0.81
C GLY A 98 -16.14 4.98 0.97
N MET A 99 -15.30 4.17 1.59
CA MET A 99 -13.86 4.36 1.64
C MET A 99 -13.18 3.39 0.68
N LYS A 100 -11.93 3.66 0.35
CA LYS A 100 -11.08 2.87 -0.55
C LYS A 100 -9.90 2.24 0.19
N LEU A 101 -9.28 1.22 -0.36
CA LEU A 101 -8.07 0.61 0.20
C LEU A 101 -6.90 0.63 -0.78
N LEU A 102 -5.76 1.17 -0.36
CA LEU A 102 -4.48 1.02 -1.06
C LEU A 102 -3.63 -0.03 -0.36
N MET A 103 -2.99 -0.86 -1.16
CA MET A 103 -1.92 -1.74 -0.71
C MET A 103 -0.56 -1.05 -0.91
N ASP A 104 0.44 -1.41 -0.11
CA ASP A 104 1.82 -1.00 -0.38
C ASP A 104 2.45 -1.88 -1.46
N LEU A 105 3.11 -1.29 -2.46
CA LEU A 105 3.78 -2.00 -3.55
C LEU A 105 5.30 -1.84 -3.39
N VAL A 106 5.92 -2.83 -2.75
CA VAL A 106 7.36 -2.85 -2.50
C VAL A 106 8.06 -3.71 -3.55
N VAL A 107 8.58 -3.09 -4.60
CA VAL A 107 9.06 -3.80 -5.79
C VAL A 107 10.43 -3.33 -6.28
N ASN A 108 11.12 -2.51 -5.49
CA ASN A 108 12.55 -2.27 -5.68
C ASN A 108 13.39 -3.49 -5.29
N HIS A 109 12.96 -4.22 -4.26
CA HIS A 109 13.61 -5.40 -3.71
C HIS A 109 12.57 -6.42 -3.26
N THR A 110 13.01 -7.65 -3.00
CA THR A 110 12.24 -8.67 -2.24
C THR A 110 13.02 -9.04 -0.98
N SER A 111 12.47 -9.91 -0.13
CA SER A 111 13.27 -10.66 0.84
C SER A 111 14.26 -11.60 0.16
N ASP A 112 15.40 -11.88 0.80
CA ASP A 112 16.29 -12.98 0.45
C ASP A 112 15.66 -14.37 0.69
N GLN A 113 14.54 -14.43 1.43
CA GLN A 113 13.73 -15.62 1.60
C GLN A 113 12.70 -15.83 0.50
N HIS A 114 12.54 -14.87 -0.42
CA HIS A 114 11.68 -15.01 -1.59
C HIS A 114 12.18 -16.14 -2.50
N GLU A 115 11.28 -16.94 -3.08
CA GLU A 115 11.65 -18.09 -3.91
C GLU A 115 12.52 -17.68 -5.10
N TRP A 116 12.21 -16.55 -5.74
CA TRP A 116 13.05 -15.96 -6.78
C TRP A 116 14.50 -15.78 -6.34
N PHE A 117 14.77 -15.26 -5.14
CA PHE A 117 16.15 -15.05 -4.67
C PHE A 117 16.83 -16.37 -4.34
N LYS A 118 16.11 -17.29 -3.68
CA LYS A 118 16.61 -18.66 -3.39
C LYS A 118 17.04 -19.38 -4.66
N GLN A 119 16.25 -19.27 -5.73
CA GLN A 119 16.61 -19.80 -7.05
C GLN A 119 17.78 -19.03 -7.67
N SER A 120 17.74 -17.69 -7.67
CA SER A 120 18.78 -16.81 -8.24
C SER A 120 20.17 -17.04 -7.63
N ARG A 121 20.24 -17.26 -6.32
CA ARG A 121 21.49 -17.51 -5.60
C ARG A 121 22.00 -18.95 -5.74
N SER A 122 21.17 -19.89 -6.20
CA SER A 122 21.51 -21.33 -6.24
C SER A 122 22.68 -21.64 -7.20
N SER A 123 22.78 -20.91 -8.30
CA SER A 123 23.90 -21.00 -9.26
C SER A 123 23.88 -19.84 -10.24
N LYS A 124 25.02 -19.59 -10.91
CA LYS A 124 25.13 -18.58 -11.98
C LYS A 124 24.34 -18.92 -13.26
N ASN A 125 23.87 -20.16 -13.40
CA ASN A 125 23.16 -20.63 -14.59
C ASN A 125 21.67 -20.89 -14.33
N ASN A 126 21.16 -20.57 -13.14
CA ASN A 126 19.74 -20.71 -12.81
C ASN A 126 18.92 -19.69 -13.61
N GLU A 127 17.70 -20.04 -14.03
CA GLU A 127 16.82 -19.15 -14.81
C GLU A 127 16.45 -17.85 -14.05
N PHE A 128 16.47 -17.89 -12.73
CA PHE A 128 16.24 -16.72 -11.87
C PHE A 128 17.50 -15.87 -11.64
N ARG A 129 18.66 -16.22 -12.23
CA ARG A 129 19.91 -15.50 -11.97
C ARG A 129 19.78 -14.00 -12.23
N ASP A 130 19.20 -13.64 -13.36
CA ASP A 130 19.07 -12.24 -13.79
C ASP A 130 17.88 -11.50 -13.17
N TRP A 131 17.12 -12.13 -12.25
CA TRP A 131 16.05 -11.46 -11.51
C TRP A 131 16.59 -10.47 -10.47
N TYR A 132 17.84 -10.61 -10.07
CA TYR A 132 18.53 -9.74 -9.12
C TYR A 132 19.84 -9.22 -9.72
N VAL A 133 20.37 -8.16 -9.13
CA VAL A 133 21.61 -7.54 -9.60
C VAL A 133 22.81 -8.25 -8.99
N TRP A 134 23.51 -9.06 -9.79
CA TRP A 134 24.75 -9.74 -9.44
C TRP A 134 25.97 -9.14 -10.15
N LYS A 135 27.10 -9.03 -9.44
CA LYS A 135 28.37 -8.54 -9.99
C LYS A 135 29.57 -9.28 -9.41
N PRO A 136 30.62 -9.54 -10.21
CA PRO A 136 31.85 -10.12 -9.71
C PRO A 136 32.56 -9.16 -8.73
N PRO A 137 33.38 -9.71 -7.81
CA PRO A 137 34.24 -8.89 -6.96
C PRO A 137 35.24 -8.06 -7.79
N ARG A 138 35.57 -6.86 -7.29
CA ARG A 138 36.80 -6.17 -7.70
C ARG A 138 37.96 -6.73 -6.89
N ILE A 139 39.09 -7.01 -7.53
CA ILE A 139 40.30 -7.50 -6.86
C ILE A 139 41.35 -6.41 -6.95
N ASP A 140 41.90 -5.99 -5.80
CA ASP A 140 42.99 -5.01 -5.76
C ASP A 140 44.36 -5.63 -6.10
N GLU A 141 45.40 -4.79 -6.22
CA GLU A 141 46.77 -5.24 -6.53
C GLU A 141 47.35 -6.21 -5.49
N GLN A 142 46.81 -6.19 -4.27
CA GLN A 142 47.21 -7.06 -3.16
C GLN A 142 46.40 -8.37 -3.11
N GLY A 143 45.45 -8.56 -4.02
CA GLY A 143 44.59 -9.74 -4.09
C GLY A 143 43.40 -9.70 -3.14
N ASN A 144 43.12 -8.57 -2.49
CA ASN A 144 41.95 -8.43 -1.62
C ASN A 144 40.68 -8.24 -2.44
N ARG A 145 39.59 -8.81 -1.92
CA ARG A 145 38.26 -8.76 -2.50
C ARG A 145 37.53 -7.49 -2.06
N HIS A 146 36.99 -6.76 -3.03
CA HIS A 146 36.21 -5.53 -2.83
C HIS A 146 34.85 -5.63 -3.53
N PRO A 147 33.83 -4.93 -3.02
CA PRO A 147 32.54 -4.84 -3.70
C PRO A 147 32.66 -4.14 -5.06
N PRO A 148 31.66 -4.31 -5.95
CA PRO A 148 31.63 -3.75 -7.30
C PRO A 148 31.78 -2.23 -7.38
N ASN A 149 31.25 -1.50 -6.39
CA ASN A 149 31.42 -0.05 -6.23
C ASN A 149 31.39 0.34 -4.74
N ASN A 150 31.52 1.63 -4.45
CA ASN A 150 31.54 2.20 -3.09
C ASN A 150 30.15 2.65 -2.57
N TRP A 151 29.03 2.14 -3.10
CA TRP A 151 27.71 2.59 -2.66
C TRP A 151 27.42 2.20 -1.21
N VAL A 152 26.80 3.13 -0.47
CA VAL A 152 26.31 2.92 0.91
C VAL A 152 24.89 2.37 0.91
N SER A 153 24.61 1.42 1.80
CA SER A 153 23.25 0.98 2.13
C SER A 153 22.53 2.03 2.98
N HIS A 154 21.22 2.15 2.79
CA HIS A 154 20.33 2.96 3.62
C HIS A 154 20.36 2.54 5.10
N PHE A 155 20.77 1.31 5.42
CA PHE A 155 20.88 0.79 6.79
C PHE A 155 22.33 0.56 7.23
N GLN A 156 23.25 1.42 6.77
CA GLN A 156 24.68 1.45 7.06
C GLN A 156 25.52 0.40 6.30
N GLY A 157 26.79 0.72 6.05
CA GLY A 157 27.74 -0.19 5.39
C GLY A 157 27.62 -0.25 3.87
N SER A 158 28.22 -1.27 3.25
CA SER A 158 28.17 -1.46 1.80
C SER A 158 26.76 -1.83 1.33
N ALA A 159 26.37 -1.37 0.15
CA ALA A 159 25.16 -1.84 -0.55
C ALA A 159 25.36 -3.17 -1.29
N TRP A 160 26.47 -3.87 -1.04
CA TRP A 160 26.80 -5.12 -1.72
C TRP A 160 27.17 -6.21 -0.71
N GLN A 161 26.51 -7.36 -0.82
CA GLN A 161 26.77 -8.52 0.01
C GLN A 161 27.37 -9.65 -0.82
N PHE A 162 28.48 -10.21 -0.35
CA PHE A 162 29.14 -11.31 -1.03
C PHE A 162 28.43 -12.63 -0.74
N ASP A 163 28.15 -13.40 -1.79
CA ASP A 163 27.64 -14.76 -1.72
C ASP A 163 28.77 -15.76 -2.01
N GLU A 164 29.20 -16.49 -0.98
CA GLU A 164 30.29 -17.45 -1.08
C GLU A 164 29.98 -18.62 -2.02
N LEU A 165 28.68 -18.96 -2.22
CA LEU A 165 28.25 -20.05 -3.09
C LEU A 165 28.56 -19.77 -4.56
N THR A 166 28.28 -18.55 -5.02
CA THR A 166 28.50 -18.15 -6.42
C THR A 166 29.77 -17.33 -6.62
N GLY A 167 30.38 -16.83 -5.55
CA GLY A 167 31.59 -16.01 -5.61
C GLY A 167 31.33 -14.63 -6.22
N GLU A 168 30.11 -14.10 -6.11
CA GLU A 168 29.69 -12.79 -6.60
C GLU A 168 29.02 -11.98 -5.49
N TYR A 169 28.93 -10.68 -5.71
CA TYR A 169 28.15 -9.78 -4.87
C TYR A 169 26.74 -9.62 -5.45
N TYR A 170 25.72 -9.56 -4.58
CA TYR A 170 24.40 -9.07 -4.95
C TYR A 170 24.17 -7.67 -4.37
N LEU A 171 23.41 -6.84 -5.10
CA LEU A 171 23.03 -5.50 -4.66
C LEU A 171 21.92 -5.58 -3.62
N HIS A 172 22.04 -4.78 -2.57
CA HIS A 172 20.98 -4.48 -1.62
C HIS A 172 21.11 -3.01 -1.18
N LEU A 173 20.22 -2.13 -1.66
CA LEU A 173 20.21 -0.73 -1.24
C LEU A 173 19.77 -0.57 0.22
N TYR A 174 19.10 -1.57 0.78
CA TYR A 174 18.61 -1.62 2.16
C TYR A 174 19.33 -2.73 2.95
N ALA A 175 18.60 -3.51 3.77
CA ALA A 175 19.17 -4.61 4.53
C ALA A 175 19.81 -5.67 3.61
N THR A 176 20.74 -6.45 4.13
CA THR A 176 21.35 -7.56 3.38
C THR A 176 20.32 -8.60 2.93
N GLU A 177 19.19 -8.67 3.63
CA GLU A 177 18.04 -9.51 3.39
C GLU A 177 17.04 -8.89 2.40
N GLN A 178 17.33 -7.71 1.85
CA GLN A 178 16.51 -7.01 0.84
C GLN A 178 17.27 -6.89 -0.50
N PRO A 179 17.57 -8.01 -1.19
CA PRO A 179 18.23 -7.97 -2.49
C PRO A 179 17.39 -7.24 -3.54
N ASP A 180 18.02 -6.30 -4.26
CA ASP A 180 17.37 -5.49 -5.28
C ASP A 180 16.98 -6.30 -6.51
N LEU A 181 15.73 -6.13 -6.94
CA LEU A 181 15.21 -6.67 -8.18
C LEU A 181 15.85 -5.98 -9.38
N ASN A 182 16.15 -6.77 -10.41
CA ASN A 182 16.70 -6.28 -11.66
C ASN A 182 15.59 -5.99 -12.68
N TRP A 183 15.07 -4.77 -12.68
CA TRP A 183 14.02 -4.33 -13.61
C TRP A 183 14.44 -4.32 -15.08
N GLU A 184 15.75 -4.40 -15.38
CA GLU A 184 16.21 -4.57 -16.76
C GLU A 184 15.82 -5.93 -17.35
N HIS A 185 15.53 -6.92 -16.49
CA HIS A 185 15.08 -8.25 -16.90
C HIS A 185 13.56 -8.25 -17.13
N PRO A 186 13.06 -8.39 -18.38
CA PRO A 186 11.63 -8.26 -18.67
C PRO A 186 10.70 -9.19 -17.88
N PRO A 187 11.09 -10.43 -17.52
CA PRO A 187 10.30 -11.26 -16.60
C PRO A 187 10.03 -10.64 -15.23
N VAL A 188 10.96 -9.84 -14.67
CA VAL A 188 10.73 -9.11 -13.41
C VAL A 188 9.65 -8.06 -13.58
N VAL A 189 9.71 -7.25 -14.65
CA VAL A 189 8.68 -6.24 -14.97
C VAL A 189 7.31 -6.90 -15.11
N LYS A 190 7.24 -8.03 -15.81
CA LYS A 190 6.01 -8.80 -15.95
C LYS A 190 5.50 -9.29 -14.59
N ALA A 191 6.37 -9.87 -13.76
CA ALA A 191 5.99 -10.38 -12.44
C ALA A 191 5.43 -9.27 -11.54
N VAL A 192 6.01 -8.07 -11.57
CA VAL A 192 5.48 -6.90 -10.85
C VAL A 192 4.10 -6.50 -11.37
N HIS A 193 3.89 -6.49 -12.69
CA HIS A 193 2.57 -6.22 -13.27
C HIS A 193 1.52 -7.28 -12.90
N ASP A 194 1.93 -8.54 -12.73
CA ASP A 194 1.07 -9.64 -12.29
C ASP A 194 0.71 -9.47 -10.79
N ILE A 195 1.66 -9.07 -9.94
CA ILE A 195 1.41 -8.73 -8.52
C ILE A 195 0.38 -7.60 -8.40
N MET A 196 0.55 -6.53 -9.18
CA MET A 196 -0.40 -5.42 -9.20
C MET A 196 -1.81 -5.89 -9.56
N ARG A 197 -1.94 -6.69 -10.64
CA ARG A 197 -3.25 -7.20 -11.06
C ARG A 197 -3.89 -8.08 -10.01
N PHE A 198 -3.13 -8.97 -9.40
CA PHE A 198 -3.66 -9.84 -8.35
C PHE A 198 -4.39 -9.06 -7.24
N TRP A 199 -3.80 -7.97 -6.74
CA TRP A 199 -4.43 -7.16 -5.69
C TRP A 199 -5.55 -6.25 -6.21
N LEU A 200 -5.41 -5.67 -7.40
CA LEU A 200 -6.47 -4.87 -8.04
C LEU A 200 -7.71 -5.72 -8.36
N ASP A 201 -7.52 -6.96 -8.80
CA ASP A 201 -8.59 -7.90 -9.10
C ASP A 201 -9.31 -8.41 -7.84
N LYS A 202 -8.66 -8.32 -6.67
CA LYS A 202 -9.29 -8.52 -5.36
C LYS A 202 -10.09 -7.31 -4.89
N GLY A 203 -9.97 -6.18 -5.58
CA GLY A 203 -10.71 -4.96 -5.32
C GLY A 203 -9.95 -3.91 -4.53
N CYS A 204 -8.62 -4.00 -4.38
CA CYS A 204 -7.89 -2.83 -3.89
C CYS A 204 -8.00 -1.68 -4.91
N ASP A 205 -7.99 -0.45 -4.41
CA ASP A 205 -8.24 0.76 -5.20
C ASP A 205 -6.94 1.40 -5.71
N GLY A 206 -5.81 0.72 -5.54
CA GLY A 206 -4.51 1.22 -5.97
C GLY A 206 -3.37 0.96 -4.99
N PHE A 207 -2.29 1.74 -5.16
CA PHE A 207 -1.02 1.46 -4.49
C PHE A 207 -0.31 2.72 -3.99
N ARG A 208 0.26 2.64 -2.79
CA ARG A 208 1.47 3.41 -2.47
C ARG A 208 2.66 2.59 -2.95
N MET A 209 3.62 3.19 -3.65
CA MET A 209 4.73 2.47 -4.25
C MET A 209 6.04 2.83 -3.55
N ASP A 210 6.62 1.86 -2.85
CA ASP A 210 7.85 2.01 -2.06
C ASP A 210 9.06 2.26 -2.96
N VAL A 211 9.82 3.31 -2.64
CA VAL A 211 10.97 3.84 -3.39
C VAL A 211 10.94 3.55 -4.89
N ILE A 212 9.81 3.84 -5.53
CA ILE A 212 9.56 3.45 -6.91
C ILE A 212 10.56 4.10 -7.87
N ASN A 213 11.18 5.22 -7.47
CA ASN A 213 12.22 5.85 -8.26
C ASN A 213 13.57 5.13 -8.23
N PHE A 214 13.75 4.09 -7.42
CA PHE A 214 14.99 3.31 -7.34
C PHE A 214 15.02 2.11 -8.28
N ILE A 215 13.90 1.80 -8.96
CA ILE A 215 13.78 0.58 -9.76
C ILE A 215 14.69 0.57 -11.01
N SER A 216 15.13 1.73 -11.50
CA SER A 216 16.03 1.85 -12.65
C SER A 216 17.44 2.21 -12.19
N LYS A 217 18.40 1.30 -12.38
CA LYS A 217 19.81 1.51 -12.03
C LYS A 217 20.65 1.82 -13.27
N ASP A 218 21.70 2.63 -13.09
CA ASP A 218 22.77 2.79 -14.08
C ASP A 218 23.52 1.46 -14.24
N GLN A 219 23.50 0.93 -15.47
CA GLN A 219 24.07 -0.37 -15.79
C GLN A 219 25.60 -0.41 -15.80
N ALA A 220 26.27 0.76 -15.75
CA ALA A 220 27.70 0.84 -15.53
C ALA A 220 28.11 0.63 -14.06
N PHE A 221 27.17 0.78 -13.11
CA PHE A 221 27.40 0.68 -11.66
C PHE A 221 28.65 1.43 -11.17
N PRO A 222 28.84 2.71 -11.54
CA PRO A 222 30.07 3.45 -11.21
C PRO A 222 30.19 3.72 -9.70
N ASP A 223 31.41 3.95 -9.25
CA ASP A 223 31.63 4.51 -7.91
C ASP A 223 30.95 5.88 -7.78
N ALA A 224 30.34 6.10 -6.63
CA ALA A 224 29.77 7.36 -6.24
C ALA A 224 30.85 8.40 -5.87
N PRO A 225 30.60 9.69 -6.16
CA PRO A 225 31.50 10.76 -5.75
C PRO A 225 31.71 10.77 -4.24
N ILE A 226 32.96 10.97 -3.81
CA ILE A 226 33.30 11.09 -2.39
C ILE A 226 32.76 12.44 -1.87
N LYS A 227 31.63 12.39 -1.16
CA LYS A 227 31.02 13.54 -0.47
C LYS A 227 31.40 13.56 1.01
N ASN A 228 31.41 12.39 1.66
CA ASN A 228 31.85 12.24 3.05
C ASN A 228 33.26 11.63 3.07
N PRO A 229 34.33 12.42 3.31
CA PRO A 229 35.70 11.91 3.32
C PRO A 229 36.00 11.00 4.53
N HIS A 230 35.07 10.89 5.49
CA HIS A 230 35.20 10.06 6.68
C HIS A 230 34.56 8.66 6.53
N SER A 231 33.92 8.39 5.39
CA SER A 231 33.30 7.10 5.09
C SER A 231 33.92 6.51 3.83
N GLU A 232 34.15 5.20 3.82
CA GLU A 232 34.51 4.47 2.59
C GLU A 232 33.29 4.29 1.67
N TRP A 233 32.08 4.28 2.23
CA TRP A 233 30.81 4.13 1.53
C TRP A 233 30.17 5.49 1.26
N GLN A 234 29.63 5.69 0.06
CA GLN A 234 29.11 6.96 -0.43
C GLN A 234 27.69 6.79 -0.98
N TRP A 235 26.86 7.83 -0.83
CA TRP A 235 25.51 7.87 -1.41
C TRP A 235 25.57 7.76 -2.94
N GLY A 236 25.07 6.64 -3.45
CA GLY A 236 24.98 6.33 -4.88
C GLY A 236 23.70 6.81 -5.55
N ASP A 237 22.91 7.66 -4.87
CA ASP A 237 21.57 8.12 -5.26
C ASP A 237 21.51 8.60 -6.71
N LYS A 238 22.54 9.30 -7.19
CA LYS A 238 22.66 9.74 -8.59
C LYS A 238 22.55 8.62 -9.64
N TYR A 239 22.87 7.38 -9.26
CA TYR A 239 22.94 6.23 -10.18
C TYR A 239 21.78 5.25 -10.04
N TYR A 240 20.95 5.38 -9.00
CA TYR A 240 19.77 4.53 -8.84
C TYR A 240 18.47 5.33 -8.65
N ALA A 241 18.52 6.55 -8.11
CA ALA A 241 17.34 7.39 -7.98
C ALA A 241 17.03 8.09 -9.30
N ASN A 242 15.83 7.86 -9.83
CA ASN A 242 15.37 8.38 -11.11
C ASN A 242 16.27 7.95 -12.28
N GLY A 243 16.65 6.68 -12.30
CA GLY A 243 17.51 6.12 -13.34
C GLY A 243 16.92 6.19 -14.75
N PRO A 244 17.74 5.84 -15.76
CA PRO A 244 17.49 6.19 -17.16
C PRO A 244 16.20 5.61 -17.76
N ARG A 245 15.69 4.50 -17.21
CA ARG A 245 14.49 3.81 -17.68
C ARG A 245 13.30 3.94 -16.72
N LEU A 246 13.40 4.74 -15.65
CA LEU A 246 12.32 4.89 -14.67
C LEU A 246 10.97 5.16 -15.33
N HIS A 247 10.90 6.18 -16.17
CA HIS A 247 9.64 6.57 -16.82
C HIS A 247 9.10 5.53 -17.82
N GLU A 248 9.95 4.69 -18.40
CA GLU A 248 9.49 3.57 -19.22
C GLU A 248 8.71 2.57 -18.35
N TYR A 249 9.25 2.25 -17.18
CA TYR A 249 8.60 1.35 -16.21
C TYR A 249 7.34 1.99 -15.61
N LEU A 250 7.38 3.27 -15.23
CA LEU A 250 6.20 3.98 -14.71
C LEU A 250 5.07 4.08 -15.75
N GLN A 251 5.37 4.19 -17.05
CA GLN A 251 4.33 4.12 -18.09
C GLN A 251 3.73 2.72 -18.22
N GLY A 252 4.51 1.66 -17.96
CA GLY A 252 4.00 0.29 -17.85
C GLY A 252 3.00 0.17 -16.70
N VAL A 253 3.40 0.63 -15.52
CA VAL A 253 2.58 0.69 -14.30
C VAL A 253 1.31 1.52 -14.51
N GLY A 254 1.43 2.72 -15.07
CA GLY A 254 0.32 3.65 -15.28
C GLY A 254 -0.76 3.14 -16.25
N LYS A 255 -0.39 2.30 -17.24
CA LYS A 255 -1.38 1.60 -18.07
C LYS A 255 -2.28 0.68 -17.24
N ILE A 256 -1.69 -0.05 -16.30
CA ILE A 256 -2.43 -0.94 -15.38
C ILE A 256 -3.33 -0.11 -14.49
N LEU A 257 -2.80 0.92 -13.84
CA LEU A 257 -3.59 1.78 -12.96
C LEU A 257 -4.82 2.34 -13.68
N LYS A 258 -4.66 2.76 -14.94
CA LYS A 258 -5.75 3.27 -15.77
C LYS A 258 -6.80 2.21 -16.13
N GLU A 259 -6.40 0.95 -16.34
CA GLU A 259 -7.33 -0.16 -16.61
C GLU A 259 -8.33 -0.38 -15.44
N TYR A 260 -7.91 -0.07 -14.21
CA TYR A 260 -8.68 -0.30 -12.99
C TYR A 260 -9.24 0.98 -12.34
N ASP A 261 -9.03 2.16 -12.95
CA ASP A 261 -9.29 3.47 -12.30
C ASP A 261 -8.62 3.58 -10.91
N ALA A 262 -7.41 3.04 -10.80
CA ALA A 262 -6.69 2.92 -9.54
C ALA A 262 -5.85 4.15 -9.22
N PHE A 263 -5.79 4.50 -7.93
CA PHE A 263 -4.96 5.57 -7.41
C PHE A 263 -3.52 5.11 -7.15
N SER A 264 -2.56 6.01 -7.32
CA SER A 264 -1.15 5.78 -7.04
C SER A 264 -0.46 6.97 -6.39
N VAL A 265 0.39 6.66 -5.41
CA VAL A 265 1.38 7.61 -4.90
C VAL A 265 2.74 6.93 -4.85
N GLY A 266 3.71 7.50 -5.55
CA GLY A 266 5.09 7.00 -5.54
C GLY A 266 5.89 7.62 -4.41
N GLU A 267 6.55 6.81 -3.60
CA GLU A 267 7.60 7.32 -2.73
C GLU A 267 8.86 7.57 -3.57
N MET A 268 9.34 8.82 -3.59
CA MET A 268 10.50 9.19 -4.41
C MET A 268 11.52 10.02 -3.61
N PRO A 269 12.37 9.39 -2.77
CA PRO A 269 13.47 10.07 -2.10
C PRO A 269 14.53 10.59 -3.08
N PHE A 270 15.36 11.53 -2.59
CA PHE A 270 16.47 12.16 -3.34
C PHE A 270 16.11 12.94 -4.62
N VAL A 271 14.82 13.10 -4.95
CA VAL A 271 14.39 13.91 -6.09
C VAL A 271 14.13 15.37 -5.68
N LYS A 272 14.86 16.30 -6.30
CA LYS A 272 14.68 17.75 -6.09
C LYS A 272 14.39 18.51 -7.38
N ASP A 273 14.63 17.88 -8.53
CA ASP A 273 14.32 18.48 -9.83
C ASP A 273 12.82 18.43 -10.09
N GLU A 274 12.19 19.60 -10.10
CA GLU A 274 10.77 19.77 -10.35
C GLU A 274 10.34 19.16 -11.69
N LYS A 275 11.20 19.21 -12.72
CA LYS A 275 10.89 18.64 -14.04
C LYS A 275 10.89 17.12 -14.01
N GLU A 276 11.77 16.50 -13.23
CA GLU A 276 11.80 15.05 -13.09
C GLU A 276 10.56 14.57 -12.33
N VAL A 277 10.19 15.24 -11.24
CA VAL A 277 8.93 14.96 -10.54
C VAL A 277 7.73 15.15 -11.45
N LEU A 278 7.69 16.23 -12.24
CA LEU A 278 6.59 16.50 -13.18
C LEU A 278 6.42 15.37 -14.19
N ARG A 279 7.52 14.76 -14.67
CA ARG A 279 7.43 13.64 -15.61
C ARG A 279 6.70 12.44 -15.00
N ALA A 280 6.82 12.22 -13.69
CA ALA A 280 6.11 11.14 -13.01
C ALA A 280 4.62 11.46 -12.76
N VAL A 281 4.27 12.73 -12.49
CA VAL A 281 2.94 13.10 -11.95
C VAL A 281 2.07 14.00 -12.82
N GLN A 282 2.57 14.47 -13.97
CA GLN A 282 1.79 15.31 -14.86
C GLN A 282 0.56 14.55 -15.36
N PHE A 283 -0.61 15.17 -15.24
CA PHE A 283 -1.91 14.52 -15.42
C PHE A 283 -2.03 13.66 -16.69
N ASP A 284 -1.56 14.15 -17.83
CA ASP A 284 -1.69 13.47 -19.13
C ASP A 284 -0.55 12.48 -19.44
N ARG A 285 0.46 12.34 -18.57
CA ARG A 285 1.56 11.38 -18.80
C ARG A 285 1.17 9.94 -18.51
N ASN A 286 0.07 9.72 -17.79
CA ASN A 286 -0.44 8.39 -17.44
C ASN A 286 0.67 7.50 -16.81
N GLU A 287 1.46 8.07 -15.91
CA GLU A 287 2.48 7.38 -15.11
C GLU A 287 1.89 7.10 -13.71
N ILE A 288 2.17 7.96 -12.72
CA ILE A 288 1.57 7.89 -11.37
C ILE A 288 0.84 9.20 -11.04
N ASN A 289 -0.02 9.23 -10.01
CA ASN A 289 -0.87 10.40 -9.75
C ASN A 289 -0.18 11.50 -8.95
N MET A 290 0.70 11.12 -8.01
CA MET A 290 1.47 12.04 -7.17
C MET A 290 2.68 11.33 -6.58
N ILE A 291 3.55 12.08 -5.89
CA ILE A 291 4.70 11.51 -5.17
C ILE A 291 4.76 12.01 -3.72
N PHE A 292 5.40 11.21 -2.86
CA PHE A 292 5.98 11.70 -1.62
C PHE A 292 7.36 12.27 -1.91
N ASN A 293 7.51 13.58 -1.69
CA ASN A 293 8.78 14.28 -1.68
C ASN A 293 9.29 14.39 -0.24
N PHE A 294 10.61 14.22 -0.04
CA PHE A 294 11.22 14.10 1.27
C PHE A 294 11.88 15.39 1.79
N GLU A 295 11.95 16.46 0.99
CA GLU A 295 12.75 17.64 1.33
C GLU A 295 12.31 18.33 2.62
N HIS A 296 11.01 18.37 2.95
CA HIS A 296 10.54 18.94 4.22
C HIS A 296 10.75 18.03 5.42
N VAL A 297 10.88 16.71 5.19
CA VAL A 297 11.18 15.71 6.22
C VAL A 297 12.68 15.36 6.29
N ASP A 298 13.51 15.96 5.45
CA ASP A 298 14.98 15.91 5.56
C ASP A 298 15.55 17.21 6.17
N ILE A 299 14.67 18.18 6.47
CA ILE A 299 15.04 19.57 6.77
C ILE A 299 15.93 19.74 8.00
N ASP A 300 15.89 18.79 8.93
CA ASP A 300 16.65 18.78 10.19
C ASP A 300 17.79 17.73 10.20
N HIS A 301 18.11 17.12 9.06
CA HIS A 301 19.23 16.22 8.92
C HIS A 301 20.56 16.98 8.99
N GLY A 302 21.63 16.30 9.43
CA GLY A 302 22.97 16.85 9.43
C GLY A 302 23.59 16.87 8.03
N GLN A 303 24.88 17.20 7.97
CA GLN A 303 25.56 17.39 6.68
C GLN A 303 25.66 16.08 5.88
N TYR A 304 25.89 14.95 6.57
CA TYR A 304 26.18 13.68 5.91
C TYR A 304 25.20 12.55 6.24
N ASP A 305 24.52 12.64 7.37
CA ASP A 305 23.66 11.56 7.89
C ASP A 305 22.40 12.10 8.58
N LYS A 306 21.33 11.31 8.56
CA LYS A 306 20.04 11.61 9.21
C LYS A 306 20.21 11.82 10.72
N PHE A 307 21.01 11.00 11.38
CA PHE A 307 21.24 11.04 12.84
C PHE A 307 22.36 12.00 13.25
N GLU A 308 22.91 12.78 12.32
CA GLU A 308 23.71 13.94 12.66
C GLU A 308 22.80 15.13 13.05
N PRO A 309 23.17 15.93 14.07
CA PRO A 309 22.40 17.12 14.44
C PRO A 309 22.31 18.13 13.29
N GLY A 310 21.08 18.49 12.93
CA GLY A 310 20.76 19.56 11.99
C GLY A 310 19.86 20.61 12.61
N SER A 311 19.66 21.73 11.91
CA SER A 311 18.70 22.76 12.30
C SER A 311 18.08 23.41 11.08
N TRP A 312 16.87 23.93 11.24
CA TRP A 312 16.08 24.52 10.17
C TRP A 312 15.42 25.82 10.63
N LYS A 313 15.01 26.64 9.67
CA LYS A 313 14.21 27.86 9.88
C LYS A 313 12.82 27.67 9.30
N LEU A 314 11.83 28.38 9.84
CA LEU A 314 10.48 28.32 9.28
C LEU A 314 10.48 28.75 7.81
N THR A 315 11.32 29.72 7.43
CA THR A 315 11.46 30.14 6.02
C THR A 315 11.91 29.03 5.07
N ASP A 316 12.73 28.06 5.52
CA ASP A 316 13.13 26.90 4.72
C ASP A 316 11.90 26.03 4.39
N LEU A 317 11.05 25.79 5.40
CA LEU A 317 9.80 25.04 5.24
C LEU A 317 8.79 25.79 4.35
N LYS A 318 8.71 27.13 4.48
CA LYS A 318 7.86 27.96 3.61
C LYS A 318 8.30 27.90 2.15
N GLU A 319 9.60 27.96 1.90
CA GLU A 319 10.16 27.91 0.55
C GLU A 319 9.84 26.58 -0.12
N PHE A 320 9.96 25.47 0.61
CA PHE A 320 9.52 24.15 0.15
C PHE A 320 8.06 24.16 -0.31
N PHE A 321 7.12 24.58 0.56
CA PHE A 321 5.70 24.58 0.20
C PHE A 321 5.40 25.55 -0.93
N GLU A 322 5.96 26.75 -0.90
CA GLU A 322 5.76 27.75 -1.95
C GLU A 322 6.20 27.24 -3.32
N ARG A 323 7.35 26.58 -3.39
CA ARG A 323 7.88 26.01 -4.62
C ARG A 323 6.96 24.93 -5.17
N TRP A 324 6.68 23.88 -4.40
CA TRP A 324 5.90 22.73 -4.87
C TRP A 324 4.42 23.06 -5.12
N GLN A 325 3.81 23.93 -4.31
CA GLN A 325 2.44 24.39 -4.52
C GLN A 325 2.30 25.16 -5.84
N LYS A 326 3.18 26.12 -6.10
CA LYS A 326 3.14 26.92 -7.33
C LYS A 326 3.52 26.11 -8.56
N PHE A 327 4.57 25.29 -8.46
CA PHE A 327 5.05 24.51 -9.58
C PHE A 327 4.03 23.47 -10.04
N MET A 328 3.43 22.71 -9.12
CA MET A 328 2.42 21.70 -9.50
C MET A 328 1.16 22.33 -10.08
N TYR A 329 0.69 23.43 -9.48
CA TYR A 329 -0.46 24.18 -9.98
C TYR A 329 -0.25 24.70 -11.41
N ALA A 330 0.94 25.22 -11.72
CA ALA A 330 1.24 25.77 -13.04
C ALA A 330 1.38 24.70 -14.15
N ASN A 331 1.74 23.48 -13.78
CA ASN A 331 2.17 22.44 -14.73
C ASN A 331 1.25 21.20 -14.82
N ASP A 332 0.07 21.25 -14.18
CA ASP A 332 -0.90 20.14 -14.08
C ASP A 332 -0.32 18.88 -13.41
N GLY A 333 0.58 19.07 -12.45
CA GLY A 333 0.98 18.01 -11.52
C GLY A 333 0.11 18.01 -10.27
N TRP A 334 0.41 17.12 -9.32
CA TRP A 334 -0.35 17.03 -8.07
C TRP A 334 0.55 16.68 -6.88
N ASN A 335 0.28 17.30 -5.73
CA ASN A 335 1.06 17.12 -4.51
C ASN A 335 0.41 16.08 -3.58
N ALA A 336 1.24 15.25 -2.94
CA ALA A 336 0.87 14.58 -1.70
C ALA A 336 1.22 15.50 -0.51
N LEU A 337 0.30 15.65 0.44
CA LEU A 337 0.48 16.52 1.61
C LEU A 337 0.56 15.66 2.88
N TYR A 338 1.73 15.59 3.50
CA TYR A 338 1.92 14.78 4.72
C TYR A 338 2.93 15.43 5.67
N TRP A 339 2.75 15.18 6.96
CA TRP A 339 3.75 15.46 7.99
C TRP A 339 4.39 14.18 8.53
N GLU A 340 3.57 13.15 8.71
CA GLU A 340 3.92 11.89 9.34
C GLU A 340 3.70 10.74 8.37
N ASN A 341 4.49 9.69 8.54
CA ASN A 341 4.28 8.35 8.04
C ASN A 341 5.04 7.39 8.97
N HIS A 342 5.06 6.09 8.66
CA HIS A 342 5.75 5.08 9.47
C HIS A 342 7.29 5.21 9.53
N ASP A 343 7.91 6.10 8.73
CA ASP A 343 9.34 6.38 8.70
C ASP A 343 9.72 7.76 9.28
N GLN A 344 8.71 8.57 9.64
CA GLN A 344 8.91 9.95 10.12
C GLN A 344 8.45 10.12 11.55
N PRO A 345 9.20 10.86 12.39
CA PRO A 345 8.79 11.14 13.77
C PRO A 345 7.50 11.97 13.84
N ARG A 346 6.90 12.05 15.04
CA ARG A 346 5.67 12.79 15.27
C ARG A 346 5.85 14.29 15.00
N CYS A 347 4.92 14.85 14.25
CA CYS A 347 5.05 16.20 13.69
C CYS A 347 5.06 17.29 14.76
N ILE A 348 4.37 17.06 15.89
CA ILE A 348 4.34 18.00 17.02
C ILE A 348 5.74 18.16 17.61
N ASP A 349 6.43 17.04 17.86
CA ASP A 349 7.78 17.04 18.42
C ASP A 349 8.82 17.59 17.44
N ARG A 350 8.61 17.36 16.14
CA ARG A 350 9.55 17.75 15.10
C ARG A 350 9.46 19.23 14.71
N PHE A 351 8.24 19.73 14.49
CA PHE A 351 8.02 21.01 13.85
C PHE A 351 7.58 22.12 14.80
N THR A 352 7.31 21.83 16.08
CA THR A 352 6.77 22.80 17.04
C THR A 352 7.49 22.77 18.38
N ASN A 353 7.07 23.64 19.31
CA ASN A 353 7.56 23.56 20.68
C ASN A 353 6.87 22.39 21.39
N SER A 354 7.59 21.28 21.54
CA SER A 354 7.17 19.99 22.07
C SER A 354 6.73 19.96 23.54
N LYS A 355 6.35 21.09 24.15
CA LYS A 355 5.80 21.08 25.51
C LYS A 355 4.35 20.59 25.48
N GLU A 356 3.97 19.84 26.51
CA GLU A 356 2.60 19.30 26.63
C GLU A 356 1.53 20.39 26.63
N GLU A 357 1.81 21.54 27.26
CA GLU A 357 0.87 22.68 27.35
C GLU A 357 0.46 23.24 25.97
N TYR A 358 1.30 23.05 24.95
CA TYR A 358 1.01 23.49 23.57
C TYR A 358 0.59 22.35 22.64
N ARG A 359 0.55 21.10 23.10
CA ARG A 359 0.30 19.91 22.26
C ARG A 359 -0.98 20.04 21.43
N LEU A 360 -2.10 20.36 22.08
CA LEU A 360 -3.40 20.45 21.44
C LEU A 360 -3.42 21.56 20.36
N VAL A 361 -3.00 22.77 20.73
CA VAL A 361 -3.01 23.91 19.79
C VAL A 361 -2.02 23.70 18.64
N ALA A 362 -0.85 23.12 18.91
CA ALA A 362 0.15 22.79 17.90
C ALA A 362 -0.38 21.74 16.92
N SER A 363 -1.01 20.67 17.41
CA SER A 363 -1.59 19.63 16.56
C SER A 363 -2.65 20.18 15.60
N LYS A 364 -3.59 20.98 16.13
CA LYS A 364 -4.60 21.67 15.34
C LYS A 364 -3.99 22.63 14.30
N MET A 365 -2.99 23.40 14.71
CA MET A 365 -2.28 24.34 13.82
C MET A 365 -1.55 23.62 12.68
N LEU A 366 -0.89 22.48 12.96
CA LEU A 366 -0.26 21.65 11.94
C LEU A 366 -1.27 21.04 10.96
N ALA A 367 -2.46 20.66 11.44
CA ALA A 367 -3.54 20.15 10.59
C ALA A 367 -4.00 21.20 9.54
N ILE A 368 -4.28 22.44 9.97
CA ILE A 368 -4.68 23.52 9.03
C ILE A 368 -3.53 23.95 8.13
N ALA A 369 -2.29 23.99 8.64
CA ALA A 369 -1.13 24.42 7.87
C ALA A 369 -0.92 23.52 6.65
N LEU A 370 -1.18 22.22 6.79
CA LEU A 370 -1.00 21.21 5.74
C LEU A 370 -2.27 20.98 4.92
N ALA A 371 -3.37 20.57 5.55
CA ALA A 371 -4.52 20.00 4.85
C ALA A 371 -5.40 21.06 4.14
N LEU A 372 -5.13 22.36 4.29
CA LEU A 372 -5.77 23.43 3.52
C LEU A 372 -4.91 23.93 2.34
N GLN A 373 -3.82 23.23 1.99
CA GLN A 373 -3.02 23.44 0.77
C GLN A 373 -3.59 22.66 -0.43
N SER A 374 -3.08 22.88 -1.65
CA SER A 374 -3.46 22.12 -2.85
C SER A 374 -2.75 20.76 -2.86
N GLY A 375 -3.49 19.66 -3.07
CA GLY A 375 -2.93 18.30 -2.99
C GLY A 375 -3.81 17.33 -2.21
N THR A 376 -3.38 16.08 -2.08
CA THR A 376 -4.11 15.03 -1.34
C THR A 376 -3.50 14.88 0.06
N PRO A 377 -4.24 15.17 1.15
CA PRO A 377 -3.72 15.04 2.50
C PRO A 377 -3.65 13.59 2.98
N PHE A 378 -2.54 13.24 3.61
CA PHE A 378 -2.28 11.96 4.27
C PHE A 378 -2.18 12.19 5.77
N VAL A 379 -2.99 11.45 6.52
CA VAL A 379 -3.00 11.42 7.99
C VAL A 379 -2.44 10.08 8.43
N TYR A 380 -1.40 10.10 9.26
CA TYR A 380 -0.81 8.87 9.78
C TYR A 380 -1.45 8.49 11.12
N GLN A 381 -1.58 7.19 11.40
CA GLN A 381 -2.18 6.70 12.64
C GLN A 381 -1.62 7.38 13.91
N GLY A 382 -2.50 7.98 14.71
CA GLY A 382 -2.13 8.71 15.92
C GLY A 382 -1.87 10.20 15.73
N GLN A 383 -1.68 10.68 14.50
CA GLN A 383 -1.55 12.11 14.20
C GLN A 383 -2.85 12.85 14.57
N GLU A 384 -4.00 12.21 14.35
CA GLU A 384 -5.34 12.67 14.73
C GLU A 384 -5.58 12.69 16.24
N LEU A 385 -4.73 12.05 17.02
CA LEU A 385 -4.74 12.08 18.48
C LEU A 385 -3.72 13.08 19.03
N GLY A 386 -2.83 13.59 18.18
CA GLY A 386 -1.65 14.34 18.58
C GLY A 386 -0.68 13.50 19.42
N MET A 387 -0.46 12.24 19.01
CA MET A 387 0.57 11.36 19.59
C MET A 387 1.96 12.00 19.51
N ARG A 388 2.83 11.61 20.44
CA ARG A 388 4.16 12.18 20.64
C ARG A 388 5.27 11.18 20.33
N ASN A 389 6.46 11.69 20.08
CA ASN A 389 7.69 10.89 20.01
C ASN A 389 7.86 10.02 21.25
N VAL A 390 8.72 9.00 21.14
CA VAL A 390 9.02 8.11 22.27
C VAL A 390 9.58 8.88 23.46
N PRO A 391 9.35 8.42 24.71
CA PRO A 391 9.85 9.08 25.90
C PRO A 391 11.36 9.33 25.87
N THR A 392 11.78 10.52 26.34
CA THR A 392 13.21 10.87 26.44
C THR A 392 13.98 10.02 27.46
N THR A 393 13.27 9.27 28.30
CA THR A 393 13.84 8.32 29.26
C THR A 393 14.13 6.94 28.65
N TRP A 394 13.70 6.67 27.42
CA TRP A 394 13.99 5.40 26.75
C TRP A 394 15.47 5.29 26.40
N GLY A 395 16.08 4.17 26.78
CA GLY A 395 17.39 3.76 26.30
C GLY A 395 17.28 3.05 24.95
N ILE A 396 18.44 2.67 24.39
CA ILE A 396 18.52 2.01 23.08
C ILE A 396 17.79 0.65 23.05
N GLU A 397 17.66 -0.01 24.20
CA GLU A 397 16.97 -1.29 24.37
C GLU A 397 15.47 -1.25 24.04
N GLU A 398 14.85 -0.07 24.01
CA GLU A 398 13.45 0.11 23.61
C GLU A 398 13.26 0.25 22.10
N TYR A 399 14.32 0.59 21.37
CA TYR A 399 14.27 0.74 19.91
C TYR A 399 14.28 -0.63 19.21
N ARG A 400 13.63 -0.70 18.06
CA ARG A 400 13.47 -1.90 17.22
C ARG A 400 13.92 -1.67 15.78
N ASP A 401 13.91 -0.41 15.33
CA ASP A 401 14.28 -0.03 13.98
C ASP A 401 15.73 -0.43 13.63
N ILE A 402 15.89 -1.22 12.56
CA ILE A 402 17.18 -1.67 12.04
C ILE A 402 18.13 -0.51 11.69
N ASP A 403 17.62 0.61 11.17
CA ASP A 403 18.45 1.79 10.83
C ASP A 403 19.10 2.37 12.09
N CYS A 404 18.27 2.65 13.09
CA CYS A 404 18.68 3.14 14.42
C CYS A 404 19.67 2.18 15.10
N LEU A 405 19.35 0.88 15.11
CA LEU A 405 20.17 -0.14 15.77
C LEU A 405 21.51 -0.36 15.06
N ASN A 406 21.54 -0.35 13.72
CA ASN A 406 22.77 -0.46 12.95
C ASN A 406 23.66 0.77 13.14
N HIS A 407 23.08 1.97 13.08
CA HIS A 407 23.83 3.21 13.36
C HIS A 407 24.39 3.18 14.79
N TRP A 408 23.59 2.78 15.79
CA TRP A 408 24.06 2.65 17.18
C TRP A 408 25.22 1.68 17.31
N ASN A 409 25.11 0.50 16.69
CA ASN A 409 26.17 -0.50 16.66
C ASN A 409 27.45 0.06 16.06
N GLY A 410 27.36 0.86 15.00
CA GLY A 410 28.47 1.61 14.41
C GLY A 410 29.09 2.61 15.39
N VAL A 411 28.27 3.39 16.10
CA VAL A 411 28.71 4.38 17.09
C VAL A 411 29.46 3.74 18.26
N VAL A 412 29.00 2.59 18.77
CA VAL A 412 29.62 1.92 19.93
C VAL A 412 30.83 1.05 19.55
N LYS A 413 30.96 0.64 18.29
CA LYS A 413 32.05 -0.22 17.80
C LYS A 413 33.40 0.45 18.02
N GLY A 414 34.25 -0.17 18.85
CA GLY A 414 35.58 0.36 19.19
C GLY A 414 35.58 1.63 20.07
N LYS A 415 34.41 2.17 20.41
CA LYS A 415 34.21 3.43 21.17
C LYS A 415 33.38 3.21 22.43
N LYS A 416 33.58 2.08 23.12
CA LYS A 416 32.81 1.66 24.32
C LYS A 416 32.75 2.71 25.45
N PHE A 417 33.62 3.73 25.44
CA PHE A 417 33.67 4.79 26.44
C PHE A 417 33.35 6.21 25.89
N ASP A 418 32.95 6.35 24.62
CA ASP A 418 32.55 7.64 24.04
C ASP A 418 31.09 7.98 24.40
N THR A 419 30.89 8.34 25.66
CA THR A 419 29.56 8.66 26.21
C THR A 419 28.93 9.89 25.57
N ARG A 420 29.72 10.79 24.99
CA ARG A 420 29.21 12.00 24.33
C ARG A 420 28.60 11.66 22.98
N ALA A 421 29.29 10.89 22.13
CA ALA A 421 28.75 10.48 20.84
C ALA A 421 27.47 9.63 21.03
N GLN A 422 27.47 8.73 22.01
CA GLN A 422 26.30 7.94 22.39
C GLN A 422 25.12 8.80 22.86
N ALA A 423 25.38 9.81 23.71
CA ALA A 423 24.34 10.73 24.15
C ALA A 423 23.75 11.55 23.00
N ILE A 424 24.58 12.01 22.06
CA ILE A 424 24.12 12.72 20.85
C ILE A 424 23.28 11.80 19.97
N ALA A 425 23.76 10.58 19.69
CA ALA A 425 23.02 9.62 18.88
C ALA A 425 21.63 9.33 19.49
N LEU A 426 21.56 9.06 20.79
CA LEU A 426 20.29 8.82 21.48
C LEU A 426 19.35 10.03 21.41
N GLN A 427 19.87 11.25 21.54
CA GLN A 427 19.07 12.47 21.36
C GLN A 427 18.54 12.62 19.93
N GLU A 428 19.31 12.24 18.92
CA GLU A 428 18.87 12.29 17.53
C GLU A 428 17.88 11.16 17.20
N TYR A 429 18.00 9.98 17.81
CA TYR A 429 16.99 8.92 17.71
C TYR A 429 15.65 9.34 18.29
N GLN A 430 15.66 9.99 19.46
CA GLN A 430 14.46 10.56 20.08
C GLN A 430 13.76 11.59 19.19
N LYS A 431 14.49 12.23 18.27
CA LYS A 431 13.93 13.21 17.33
C LYS A 431 13.51 12.60 16.01
N LYS A 432 14.28 11.65 15.45
CA LYS A 432 14.25 11.28 14.03
C LYS A 432 14.08 9.79 13.75
N SER A 433 14.19 8.93 14.76
CA SER A 433 14.01 7.49 14.57
C SER A 433 12.61 7.19 14.04
N ARG A 434 12.51 6.16 13.18
CA ARG A 434 11.24 5.67 12.64
C ARG A 434 10.35 5.12 13.75
N ASP A 435 10.95 4.61 14.82
CA ASP A 435 10.25 4.07 16.00
C ASP A 435 9.31 5.09 16.68
N ASN A 436 9.56 6.39 16.52
CA ASN A 436 8.63 7.44 16.98
C ASN A 436 7.22 7.32 16.36
N ALA A 437 7.14 6.78 15.15
CA ALA A 437 5.90 6.54 14.42
C ALA A 437 5.30 5.16 14.72
N ARG A 438 6.10 4.21 15.24
CA ARG A 438 5.77 2.78 15.25
C ARG A 438 5.30 2.28 16.60
N THR A 439 5.26 3.10 17.64
CA THR A 439 4.63 2.71 18.92
C THR A 439 3.15 2.34 18.71
N PRO A 440 2.61 1.37 19.48
CA PRO A 440 1.20 0.99 19.38
C PRO A 440 0.24 2.18 19.57
N VAL A 441 -0.85 2.19 18.78
CA VAL A 441 -1.88 3.23 18.83
C VAL A 441 -2.59 3.22 20.19
N GLN A 442 -2.79 4.41 20.73
CA GLN A 442 -3.35 4.66 22.05
C GLN A 442 -4.89 4.71 21.96
N TRP A 443 -5.57 3.56 22.02
CA TRP A 443 -7.04 3.48 21.90
C TRP A 443 -7.81 3.92 23.13
N SER A 444 -7.27 3.69 24.33
CA SER A 444 -7.92 4.00 25.62
C SER A 444 -6.89 4.21 26.74
N ASP A 445 -7.37 4.50 27.95
CA ASP A 445 -6.58 4.55 29.18
C ASP A 445 -6.38 3.18 29.86
N ALA A 446 -6.91 2.11 29.26
CA ALA A 446 -6.67 0.74 29.71
C ALA A 446 -5.19 0.33 29.53
N PRO A 447 -4.70 -0.71 30.24
CA PRO A 447 -3.34 -1.21 30.05
C PRO A 447 -3.01 -1.44 28.56
N ASN A 448 -1.74 -1.21 28.20
CA ASN A 448 -1.27 -1.22 26.81
C ASN A 448 -2.04 -0.24 25.89
N GLY A 449 -2.62 0.84 26.43
CA GLY A 449 -3.40 1.80 25.65
C GLY A 449 -4.65 1.19 25.00
N GLY A 450 -5.12 0.01 25.42
CA GLY A 450 -6.17 -0.74 24.73
C GLY A 450 -5.80 -1.27 23.33
N PHE A 451 -4.52 -1.22 22.97
CA PHE A 451 -4.00 -1.83 21.75
C PHE A 451 -4.13 -3.35 21.78
N THR A 452 -3.68 -3.98 22.87
CA THR A 452 -3.75 -5.43 23.14
C THR A 452 -4.25 -5.67 24.58
N GLY A 453 -4.54 -6.92 24.94
CA GLY A 453 -4.99 -7.33 26.26
C GLY A 453 -4.03 -6.93 27.40
N PRO A 454 -4.53 -6.80 28.65
CA PRO A 454 -3.81 -6.15 29.74
C PRO A 454 -2.58 -6.90 30.28
N ASN A 455 -2.44 -8.19 29.96
CA ASN A 455 -1.30 -9.02 30.37
C ASN A 455 -0.44 -9.48 29.20
N VAL A 456 -0.68 -8.91 28.01
CA VAL A 456 0.08 -9.20 26.80
C VAL A 456 1.24 -8.22 26.70
N LYS A 457 2.42 -8.71 26.31
CA LYS A 457 3.55 -7.83 26.01
C LYS A 457 3.43 -7.41 24.55
N PRO A 458 3.16 -6.12 24.24
CA PRO A 458 3.15 -5.67 22.87
C PRO A 458 4.56 -5.78 22.26
N TRP A 459 4.62 -5.94 20.94
CA TRP A 459 5.89 -6.07 20.21
C TRP A 459 6.83 -4.87 20.43
N MET A 460 6.24 -3.69 20.64
CA MET A 460 6.90 -2.46 21.03
C MET A 460 6.13 -1.80 22.18
N SER A 461 6.86 -1.14 23.09
CA SER A 461 6.28 -0.44 24.24
C SER A 461 5.30 0.66 23.80
N VAL A 462 4.16 0.78 24.48
CA VAL A 462 3.19 1.86 24.27
C VAL A 462 3.70 3.13 24.94
N ASN A 463 3.49 4.30 24.34
CA ASN A 463 3.86 5.57 24.97
C ASN A 463 3.08 5.74 26.29
N PRO A 464 3.74 5.95 27.44
CA PRO A 464 3.07 6.00 28.75
C PRO A 464 2.04 7.13 28.89
N ASP A 465 2.02 8.10 27.99
CA ASP A 465 1.00 9.16 27.99
C ASP A 465 -0.38 8.68 27.52
N TYR A 466 -0.55 7.40 27.13
CA TYR A 466 -1.84 6.81 26.72
C TYR A 466 -2.96 7.00 27.74
N VAL A 467 -2.63 7.10 29.03
CA VAL A 467 -3.60 7.39 30.10
C VAL A 467 -4.31 8.72 29.92
N ARG A 468 -3.71 9.66 29.17
CA ARG A 468 -4.23 11.00 28.88
C ARG A 468 -4.53 11.20 27.40
N VAL A 469 -3.62 10.77 26.52
CA VAL A 469 -3.74 10.94 25.07
C VAL A 469 -4.20 9.62 24.48
N ASN A 470 -5.49 9.49 24.19
CA ASN A 470 -6.01 8.26 23.58
C ASN A 470 -7.29 8.51 22.79
N ALA A 471 -7.62 7.59 21.89
CA ALA A 471 -8.78 7.69 21.01
C ALA A 471 -10.09 7.80 21.78
N ALA A 472 -10.30 7.03 22.85
CA ALA A 472 -11.53 7.12 23.65
C ALA A 472 -11.74 8.51 24.27
N ALA A 473 -10.66 9.13 24.78
CA ALA A 473 -10.69 10.49 25.32
C ALA A 473 -10.90 11.55 24.23
N GLU A 474 -10.14 11.47 23.13
CA GLU A 474 -10.20 12.44 22.03
C GLU A 474 -11.54 12.35 21.27
N VAL A 475 -12.15 11.17 21.12
CA VAL A 475 -13.50 11.03 20.53
C VAL A 475 -14.58 11.64 21.42
N LYS A 476 -14.41 11.60 22.75
CA LYS A 476 -15.39 12.15 23.71
C LYS A 476 -15.33 13.67 23.82
N ASP A 477 -14.17 14.27 23.64
CA ASP A 477 -13.96 15.72 23.75
C ASP A 477 -14.19 16.41 22.40
N PRO A 478 -15.26 17.22 22.21
CA PRO A 478 -15.51 17.92 20.94
C PRO A 478 -14.43 18.94 20.56
N ASN A 479 -13.57 19.35 21.50
CA ASN A 479 -12.45 20.25 21.26
C ASN A 479 -11.13 19.50 21.01
N SER A 480 -11.17 18.18 20.85
CA SER A 480 -9.99 17.35 20.67
C SER A 480 -9.27 17.58 19.33
N THR A 481 -8.11 16.97 19.20
CA THR A 481 -7.38 16.88 17.93
C THR A 481 -8.17 16.07 16.91
N TYR A 482 -8.84 15.00 17.36
CA TYR A 482 -9.62 14.10 16.52
C TYR A 482 -10.76 14.82 15.80
N HIS A 483 -11.61 15.52 16.56
CA HIS A 483 -12.72 16.30 15.99
C HIS A 483 -12.23 17.46 15.14
N PHE A 484 -11.06 18.02 15.46
CA PHE A 484 -10.48 19.09 14.69
C PHE A 484 -10.00 18.62 13.30
N TRP A 485 -9.37 17.44 13.21
CA TRP A 485 -9.05 16.83 11.90
C TRP A 485 -10.32 16.57 11.08
N ALA A 486 -11.38 16.05 11.71
CA ALA A 486 -12.66 15.86 11.04
C ALA A 486 -13.23 17.17 10.49
N ALA A 487 -13.15 18.26 11.26
CA ALA A 487 -13.59 19.58 10.81
C ALA A 487 -12.73 20.12 9.65
N VAL A 488 -11.41 19.92 9.67
CA VAL A 488 -10.50 20.33 8.58
C VAL A 488 -10.83 19.60 7.27
N LEU A 489 -11.03 18.28 7.33
CA LEU A 489 -11.38 17.48 6.16
C LEU A 489 -12.80 17.80 5.65
N GLY A 490 -13.76 17.99 6.57
CA GLY A 490 -15.12 18.44 6.23
C GLY A 490 -15.13 19.81 5.54
N LEU A 491 -14.33 20.76 6.04
CA LEU A 491 -14.15 22.08 5.42
C LEU A 491 -13.58 21.95 4.00
N ARG A 492 -12.55 21.10 3.84
CA ARG A 492 -11.90 20.83 2.55
C ARG A 492 -12.90 20.28 1.51
N LYS A 493 -13.73 19.31 1.91
CA LYS A 493 -14.77 18.70 1.06
C LYS A 493 -15.88 19.67 0.70
N LYS A 494 -16.26 20.55 1.62
CA LYS A 494 -17.29 21.56 1.35
C LYS A 494 -16.84 22.65 0.38
N TYR A 495 -15.54 22.96 0.35
CA TYR A 495 -14.97 23.98 -0.52
C TYR A 495 -13.84 23.41 -1.40
N LEU A 496 -14.16 22.39 -2.21
CA LEU A 496 -13.20 21.76 -3.12
C LEU A 496 -12.52 22.77 -4.03
N ASP A 497 -13.29 23.70 -4.61
CA ASP A 497 -12.77 24.69 -5.55
C ASP A 497 -11.62 25.51 -4.98
N ILE A 498 -11.68 25.86 -3.69
CA ILE A 498 -10.67 26.70 -3.06
C ILE A 498 -9.55 25.89 -2.39
N PHE A 499 -9.89 24.85 -1.62
CA PHE A 499 -8.89 24.12 -0.83
C PHE A 499 -8.27 22.96 -1.61
N VAL A 500 -8.97 22.39 -2.60
CA VAL A 500 -8.40 21.38 -3.49
C VAL A 500 -7.79 22.04 -4.73
N TYR A 501 -8.56 22.86 -5.45
CA TYR A 501 -8.14 23.36 -6.77
C TYR A 501 -7.67 24.82 -6.83
N GLY A 502 -7.76 25.57 -5.74
CA GLY A 502 -7.35 26.99 -5.72
C GLY A 502 -5.85 27.17 -5.85
N ASP A 503 -5.43 28.36 -6.28
CA ASP A 503 -4.02 28.75 -6.31
C ASP A 503 -3.40 28.79 -4.90
N TRP A 504 -2.10 29.04 -4.79
CA TRP A 504 -1.42 29.19 -3.51
C TRP A 504 -0.45 30.38 -3.57
N VAL A 505 -0.59 31.30 -2.61
CA VAL A 505 0.27 32.48 -2.50
C VAL A 505 0.75 32.66 -1.07
N ASN A 506 2.07 32.66 -0.88
CA ASN A 506 2.71 32.92 0.41
C ASN A 506 2.35 34.32 0.92
N VAL A 507 2.01 34.41 2.20
CA VAL A 507 1.75 35.66 2.91
C VAL A 507 2.77 35.75 4.05
N ASP A 508 3.44 36.90 4.16
CA ASP A 508 4.53 37.10 5.13
C ASP A 508 5.71 36.12 4.96
N ARG A 509 6.24 36.08 3.73
CA ARG A 509 7.27 35.12 3.29
C ARG A 509 8.50 35.07 4.19
N THR A 510 8.95 36.22 4.72
CA THR A 510 10.20 36.34 5.48
C THR A 510 10.06 36.11 6.98
N SER A 511 8.83 35.98 7.50
CA SER A 511 8.62 35.78 8.94
C SER A 511 9.08 34.41 9.41
N GLU A 512 9.84 34.36 10.51
CA GLU A 512 10.20 33.12 11.21
C GLU A 512 9.16 32.73 12.27
N LYS A 513 8.05 33.46 12.36
CA LYS A 513 7.06 33.32 13.44
C LYS A 513 5.66 32.99 12.95
N VAL A 514 5.33 33.36 11.71
CA VAL A 514 3.99 33.22 11.15
C VAL A 514 4.08 32.47 9.84
N PHE A 515 3.34 31.37 9.68
CA PHE A 515 3.13 30.73 8.39
C PHE A 515 1.75 31.09 7.86
N ALA A 516 1.69 31.86 6.78
CA ALA A 516 0.44 32.29 6.20
C ALA A 516 0.44 32.13 4.68
N TYR A 517 -0.71 31.81 4.12
CA TYR A 517 -0.90 31.74 2.69
C TYR A 517 -2.36 32.01 2.32
N THR A 518 -2.58 32.49 1.10
CA THR A 518 -3.93 32.59 0.53
C THR A 518 -4.16 31.52 -0.52
N ARG A 519 -5.42 31.08 -0.62
CA ARG A 519 -5.96 30.24 -1.69
C ARG A 519 -7.01 31.04 -2.45
N GLN A 520 -6.96 31.05 -3.76
CA GLN A 520 -7.93 31.74 -4.60
C GLN A 520 -8.45 30.85 -5.71
N TYR A 521 -9.76 30.91 -5.91
CA TYR A 521 -10.45 30.27 -7.02
C TYR A 521 -11.53 31.22 -7.55
N GLU A 522 -11.42 31.64 -8.81
CA GLU A 522 -12.28 32.67 -9.41
C GLU A 522 -12.41 33.92 -8.50
N ASN A 523 -13.60 34.18 -7.96
CA ASN A 523 -13.92 35.30 -7.07
C ASN A 523 -13.87 34.95 -5.57
N GLN A 524 -13.52 33.71 -5.22
CA GLN A 524 -13.41 33.23 -3.84
C GLN A 524 -11.96 33.30 -3.37
N LYS A 525 -11.74 33.71 -2.12
CA LYS A 525 -10.40 33.80 -1.51
C LYS A 525 -10.44 33.40 -0.04
N ALA A 526 -9.51 32.55 0.38
CA ALA A 526 -9.30 32.14 1.76
C ALA A 526 -7.89 32.51 2.21
N LEU A 527 -7.75 32.83 3.50
CA LEU A 527 -6.48 33.05 4.18
C LEU A 527 -6.30 31.95 5.22
N VAL A 528 -5.16 31.27 5.19
CA VAL A 528 -4.69 30.41 6.27
C VAL A 528 -3.59 31.18 7.00
N LEU A 529 -3.71 31.27 8.33
CA LEU A 529 -2.81 32.05 9.18
C LEU A 529 -2.45 31.22 10.42
N CYS A 530 -1.17 30.84 10.52
CA CYS A 530 -0.66 30.00 11.60
C CYS A 530 0.42 30.76 12.38
N ASN A 531 0.23 30.92 13.69
CA ASN A 531 1.29 31.36 14.60
C ASN A 531 2.15 30.16 14.97
N TRP A 532 3.42 30.17 14.56
CA TRP A 532 4.37 29.09 14.78
C TRP A 532 5.15 29.24 16.10
N THR A 533 4.73 30.16 16.97
CA THR A 533 5.40 30.46 18.23
C THR A 533 4.48 30.22 19.43
N GLU A 534 5.09 30.04 20.61
CA GLU A 534 4.37 29.95 21.89
C GLU A 534 3.80 31.30 22.38
N LYS A 535 4.12 32.41 21.69
CA LYS A 535 3.76 33.76 22.13
C LYS A 535 2.61 34.29 21.29
N THR A 536 1.71 35.03 21.91
CA THR A 536 0.75 35.86 21.17
C THR A 536 1.48 36.89 20.32
N LEU A 537 1.06 37.03 19.07
CA LEU A 537 1.63 37.97 18.10
C LEU A 537 0.55 38.91 17.59
N ASP A 538 0.89 40.19 17.48
CA ASP A 538 0.12 41.12 16.66
C ASP A 538 0.58 40.98 15.20
N TRP A 539 -0.36 40.66 14.30
CA TRP A 539 -0.08 40.46 12.89
C TRP A 539 -0.79 41.53 12.04
N ASP A 540 -0.01 42.32 11.30
CA ASP A 540 -0.55 43.37 10.44
C ASP A 540 -1.02 42.80 9.11
N ALA A 541 -2.33 42.55 9.03
CA ALA A 541 -3.00 42.06 7.84
C ALA A 541 -2.85 43.02 6.63
N SER A 542 -2.88 44.34 6.88
CA SER A 542 -2.86 45.34 5.82
C SER A 542 -1.50 45.43 5.12
N SER A 543 -0.41 45.41 5.89
CA SER A 543 0.96 45.34 5.36
C SER A 543 1.25 44.04 4.60
N ASN A 544 0.45 43.00 4.84
CA ASN A 544 0.54 41.71 4.16
C ASN A 544 -0.50 41.53 3.04
N GLY A 545 -1.12 42.61 2.57
CA GLY A 545 -2.01 42.59 1.41
C GLY A 545 -3.41 42.04 1.67
N ILE A 546 -3.83 41.95 2.94
CA ILE A 546 -5.16 41.50 3.35
C ILE A 546 -6.01 42.72 3.73
N ALA A 547 -6.95 43.09 2.86
CA ALA A 547 -7.77 44.29 3.06
C ALA A 547 -8.92 44.09 4.06
N SER A 548 -9.54 42.90 4.09
CA SER A 548 -10.62 42.56 5.02
C SER A 548 -10.80 41.04 5.11
N VAL A 549 -11.33 40.57 6.24
CA VAL A 549 -11.78 39.19 6.46
C VAL A 549 -13.28 39.20 6.65
N LYS A 550 -14.01 38.40 5.87
CA LYS A 550 -15.48 38.37 5.90
C LYS A 550 -16.04 37.43 6.97
N GLU A 551 -15.43 36.25 7.11
CA GLU A 551 -15.88 35.17 7.99
C GLU A 551 -14.65 34.37 8.43
N VAL A 552 -14.67 33.87 9.67
CA VAL A 552 -13.71 32.88 10.16
C VAL A 552 -14.32 31.49 9.99
N LEU A 553 -13.72 30.66 9.12
CA LEU A 553 -14.23 29.32 8.82
C LEU A 553 -13.83 28.28 9.87
N LEU A 554 -12.61 28.39 10.41
CA LEU A 554 -12.08 27.49 11.43
C LEU A 554 -11.01 28.23 12.26
N ASN A 555 -10.86 27.89 13.54
CA ASN A 555 -9.78 28.39 14.38
C ASN A 555 -9.39 27.36 15.46
N THR A 556 -8.19 27.50 16.03
CA THR A 556 -7.62 26.52 16.96
C THR A 556 -7.90 26.81 18.45
N TYR A 557 -8.61 27.88 18.79
CA TYR A 557 -8.83 28.37 20.16
C TYR A 557 -10.29 28.22 20.61
N ASP A 558 -10.53 28.12 21.92
CA ASP A 558 -11.83 27.72 22.51
C ASP A 558 -13.05 28.62 22.20
N SER A 559 -12.86 29.78 21.56
CA SER A 559 -13.92 30.76 21.31
C SER A 559 -14.93 30.39 20.22
N ALA A 560 -14.89 29.17 19.65
CA ALA A 560 -15.77 28.80 18.54
C ALA A 560 -16.17 27.32 18.47
N THR A 561 -16.75 26.78 19.55
CA THR A 561 -17.39 25.44 19.54
C THR A 561 -18.38 25.29 18.37
N GLU A 562 -19.10 26.36 18.01
CA GLU A 562 -20.06 26.37 16.89
C GLU A 562 -19.41 26.27 15.49
N ALA A 563 -18.23 26.86 15.27
CA ALA A 563 -17.59 26.85 13.94
C ALA A 563 -16.96 25.48 13.63
N THR A 564 -16.35 24.84 14.63
CA THR A 564 -15.79 23.48 14.50
C THR A 564 -16.91 22.43 14.37
N GLN A 565 -17.99 22.55 15.16
CA GLN A 565 -19.15 21.64 15.06
C GLN A 565 -19.83 21.66 13.69
N ARG A 566 -19.86 22.84 13.04
CA ARG A 566 -20.48 23.00 11.71
C ARG A 566 -19.91 22.06 10.63
N PHE A 567 -18.66 21.63 10.78
CA PHE A 567 -17.99 20.77 9.80
C PHE A 567 -17.73 19.34 10.31
N SER A 568 -17.83 19.09 11.63
CA SER A 568 -17.72 17.73 12.20
C SER A 568 -19.02 16.93 12.04
N ASP A 569 -20.19 17.56 12.18
CA ASP A 569 -21.49 16.87 12.21
C ASP A 569 -22.01 16.43 10.83
N ALA A 570 -21.34 16.88 9.75
CA ALA A 570 -21.74 16.56 8.37
C ALA A 570 -21.56 15.06 8.02
N TYR A 571 -20.85 14.29 8.86
CA TYR A 571 -20.59 12.87 8.64
C TYR A 571 -21.48 11.92 9.46
N THR A 572 -22.34 12.44 10.33
CA THR A 572 -23.26 11.63 11.15
C THR A 572 -24.58 11.27 10.46
N MET A 573 -24.77 11.56 9.16
CA MET A 573 -26.01 11.22 8.43
C MET A 573 -25.80 10.38 7.16
N THR A 574 -26.41 9.18 7.24
CA THR A 574 -26.99 8.33 6.19
C THR A 574 -26.08 7.78 5.10
N SER A 575 -25.64 6.55 5.36
CA SER A 575 -25.50 5.48 4.37
C SER A 575 -26.75 5.38 3.48
N GLN A 576 -26.57 5.59 2.17
CA GLN A 576 -27.32 4.98 1.05
C GLN A 576 -27.07 5.74 -0.27
N GLU A 577 -25.80 6.02 -0.61
CA GLU A 577 -25.47 6.20 -2.03
C GLU A 577 -25.07 4.82 -2.57
N ALA A 578 -25.72 4.40 -3.66
CA ALA A 578 -25.35 3.18 -4.36
C ALA A 578 -23.89 3.28 -4.81
N LEU A 579 -23.12 2.20 -4.62
CA LEU A 579 -21.72 2.12 -5.06
C LEU A 579 -21.64 2.50 -6.56
N PRO A 580 -20.69 3.34 -6.97
CA PRO A 580 -20.34 3.49 -8.38
C PRO A 580 -20.13 2.12 -9.01
N ALA A 581 -20.58 1.91 -10.25
CA ALA A 581 -20.58 0.59 -10.88
C ALA A 581 -19.19 -0.07 -10.98
N HIS A 582 -18.08 0.65 -10.80
CA HIS A 582 -16.73 0.07 -10.76
C HIS A 582 -16.31 -0.39 -9.35
N LEU A 583 -17.10 -0.10 -8.32
CA LEU A 583 -16.88 -0.48 -6.91
C LEU A 583 -17.94 -1.48 -6.41
N ASP A 584 -18.83 -1.94 -7.29
CA ASP A 584 -19.83 -2.97 -6.99
C ASP A 584 -19.23 -4.36 -7.32
N PRO A 585 -19.04 -5.26 -6.34
CA PRO A 585 -18.52 -6.61 -6.59
C PRO A 585 -19.36 -7.45 -7.57
N THR A 586 -20.60 -7.02 -7.88
CA THR A 586 -21.51 -7.69 -8.82
C THR A 586 -21.30 -7.29 -10.28
N THR A 587 -20.50 -6.26 -10.57
CA THR A 587 -20.26 -5.72 -11.93
C THR A 587 -18.91 -6.11 -12.53
N TYR A 588 -18.03 -6.78 -11.77
CA TYR A 588 -16.84 -7.40 -12.32
C TYR A 588 -17.21 -8.51 -13.33
N PRO A 589 -16.47 -8.70 -14.44
CA PRO A 589 -16.78 -9.75 -15.40
C PRO A 589 -16.61 -11.12 -14.74
N ARG A 590 -17.71 -11.72 -14.32
CA ARG A 590 -17.79 -13.13 -13.90
C ARG A 590 -18.47 -14.00 -14.95
N THR A 591 -18.80 -13.42 -16.09
CA THR A 591 -19.38 -14.12 -17.22
C THR A 591 -18.63 -13.75 -18.48
N HIS A 592 -18.57 -14.68 -19.42
CA HIS A 592 -18.05 -14.45 -20.76
C HIS A 592 -19.02 -15.09 -21.75
N HIS A 593 -19.36 -14.37 -22.81
CA HIS A 593 -20.24 -14.87 -23.85
C HIS A 593 -19.65 -14.59 -25.22
N ASP A 594 -19.35 -15.65 -25.98
CA ASP A 594 -19.04 -15.58 -27.40
C ASP A 594 -20.28 -15.99 -28.19
N ALA A 595 -20.97 -15.00 -28.74
CA ALA A 595 -22.18 -15.21 -29.53
C ALA A 595 -21.91 -15.90 -30.88
N ALA A 596 -20.70 -15.81 -31.43
CA ALA A 596 -20.34 -16.41 -32.72
C ALA A 596 -20.19 -17.93 -32.59
N GLN A 597 -19.64 -18.40 -31.49
CA GLN A 597 -19.44 -19.83 -31.20
C GLN A 597 -20.48 -20.40 -30.21
N ASN A 598 -21.40 -19.57 -29.72
CA ASN A 598 -22.38 -19.89 -28.69
C ASN A 598 -21.73 -20.48 -27.41
N ILE A 599 -20.70 -19.81 -26.92
CA ILE A 599 -19.98 -20.16 -25.69
C ILE A 599 -20.46 -19.26 -24.55
N HIS A 600 -20.89 -19.86 -23.44
CA HIS A 600 -21.31 -19.17 -22.22
C HIS A 600 -20.48 -19.63 -21.04
N LEU A 601 -19.78 -18.72 -20.38
CA LEU A 601 -18.99 -19.03 -19.19
C LEU A 601 -19.56 -18.24 -18.01
N THR A 602 -19.65 -18.87 -16.84
CA THR A 602 -20.19 -18.24 -15.63
C THR A 602 -19.39 -18.67 -14.40
N LEU A 603 -18.92 -17.71 -13.63
CA LEU A 603 -18.41 -17.89 -12.29
C LEU A 603 -19.40 -17.21 -11.34
N THR A 604 -19.95 -17.91 -10.37
CA THR A 604 -21.00 -17.35 -9.50
C THR A 604 -20.87 -17.82 -8.07
N TYR A 605 -21.38 -17.06 -7.11
CA TYR A 605 -21.50 -17.48 -5.71
C TYR A 605 -22.90 -18.02 -5.39
N THR A 606 -23.83 -17.91 -6.34
CA THR A 606 -25.20 -18.41 -6.20
C THR A 606 -25.29 -19.88 -6.61
N PRO A 607 -26.29 -20.63 -6.12
CA PRO A 607 -26.56 -21.99 -6.60
C PRO A 607 -26.72 -22.04 -8.12
N LEU A 608 -26.21 -23.12 -8.72
CA LEU A 608 -26.28 -23.37 -10.15
C LEU A 608 -27.65 -23.94 -10.52
N ASP A 609 -28.39 -23.26 -11.40
CA ASP A 609 -29.66 -23.76 -11.94
C ASP A 609 -29.45 -24.49 -13.28
N PRO A 610 -29.67 -25.81 -13.35
CA PRO A 610 -29.51 -26.59 -14.58
C PRO A 610 -30.29 -26.06 -15.79
N ASN A 611 -31.50 -25.55 -15.56
CA ASN A 611 -32.36 -25.10 -16.67
C ASN A 611 -31.76 -23.87 -17.37
N THR A 612 -31.15 -22.98 -16.58
CA THR A 612 -30.46 -21.80 -17.09
C THR A 612 -29.38 -22.21 -18.09
N TYR A 613 -28.46 -23.09 -17.70
CA TYR A 613 -27.33 -23.46 -18.56
C TYR A 613 -27.71 -24.34 -19.75
N LEU A 614 -28.71 -25.22 -19.59
CA LEU A 614 -29.27 -26.00 -20.71
C LEU A 614 -29.93 -25.11 -21.78
N SER A 615 -30.65 -24.07 -21.35
CA SER A 615 -31.32 -23.15 -22.28
C SER A 615 -30.35 -22.31 -23.09
N GLN A 616 -29.18 -21.96 -22.53
CA GLN A 616 -28.14 -21.19 -23.21
C GLN A 616 -27.59 -21.90 -24.45
N VAL A 617 -27.41 -23.22 -24.39
CA VAL A 617 -26.82 -24.00 -25.49
C VAL A 617 -27.84 -24.62 -26.44
N SER A 618 -29.14 -24.51 -26.12
CA SER A 618 -30.20 -25.16 -26.88
C SER A 618 -30.30 -24.63 -28.32
N SER A 619 -30.36 -25.54 -29.29
CA SER A 619 -30.45 -25.20 -30.72
C SER A 619 -31.42 -26.12 -31.46
N PRO A 620 -32.25 -25.60 -32.39
CA PRO A 620 -33.08 -26.44 -33.27
C PRO A 620 -32.28 -27.41 -34.15
N ALA A 621 -30.99 -27.15 -34.36
CA ALA A 621 -30.09 -28.02 -35.11
C ALA A 621 -29.43 -29.11 -34.25
N ALA A 622 -29.63 -29.08 -32.92
CA ALA A 622 -29.05 -30.05 -32.01
C ALA A 622 -29.76 -31.40 -32.09
N GLY A 623 -29.00 -32.44 -32.42
CA GLY A 623 -29.44 -33.84 -32.29
C GLY A 623 -29.24 -34.41 -30.88
N ALA A 624 -28.54 -33.67 -30.00
CA ALA A 624 -28.41 -33.96 -28.57
C ALA A 624 -28.01 -32.70 -27.79
N ASN A 625 -28.56 -32.56 -26.58
CA ASN A 625 -28.04 -31.70 -25.52
C ASN A 625 -27.55 -32.60 -24.39
N VAL A 626 -26.31 -32.41 -23.95
CA VAL A 626 -25.72 -33.17 -22.84
C VAL A 626 -25.45 -32.19 -21.71
N PHE A 627 -25.82 -32.60 -20.50
CA PHE A 627 -25.63 -31.82 -19.29
C PHE A 627 -24.94 -32.64 -18.22
N PHE A 628 -23.93 -32.04 -17.60
CA PHE A 628 -23.21 -32.56 -16.46
C PHE A 628 -23.36 -31.60 -15.27
N LEU A 629 -23.60 -32.16 -14.09
CA LEU A 629 -23.69 -31.43 -12.83
C LEU A 629 -22.82 -32.12 -11.79
N GLY A 630 -21.75 -31.46 -11.35
CA GLY A 630 -20.88 -31.95 -10.29
C GLY A 630 -21.40 -31.49 -8.92
N THR A 631 -21.69 -32.44 -8.02
CA THR A 631 -22.25 -32.16 -6.69
C THR A 631 -21.28 -32.55 -5.56
N THR A 632 -21.31 -31.78 -4.47
CA THR A 632 -20.53 -32.07 -3.26
C THR A 632 -21.03 -33.35 -2.58
N ARG A 633 -20.12 -34.29 -2.28
CA ARG A 633 -20.40 -35.52 -1.52
C ARG A 633 -20.16 -35.30 -0.03
N ASP A 634 -20.76 -36.15 0.81
CA ASP A 634 -20.67 -36.10 2.27
C ASP A 634 -19.41 -36.79 2.84
N THR A 635 -18.64 -37.47 1.99
CA THR A 635 -17.48 -38.26 2.37
C THR A 635 -16.37 -38.17 1.33
N PHE A 636 -15.12 -38.15 1.80
CA PHE A 636 -13.92 -38.25 0.97
C PHE A 636 -12.87 -39.11 1.69
N GLU A 637 -12.36 -40.17 1.05
CA GLU A 637 -11.43 -41.14 1.67
C GLU A 637 -11.92 -41.62 3.06
N ASP A 638 -13.21 -41.96 3.16
CA ASP A 638 -13.90 -42.36 4.39
C ASP A 638 -13.94 -41.29 5.52
N ARG A 639 -13.49 -40.06 5.26
CA ARG A 639 -13.61 -38.91 6.17
C ARG A 639 -14.88 -38.10 5.89
N PRO A 640 -15.72 -37.82 6.91
CA PRO A 640 -16.90 -36.98 6.74
C PRO A 640 -16.55 -35.53 6.37
N VAL A 641 -17.02 -35.09 5.21
CA VAL A 641 -16.87 -33.71 4.70
C VAL A 641 -18.09 -32.91 5.14
N SER A 642 -17.89 -31.72 5.71
CA SER A 642 -18.96 -30.81 6.10
C SER A 642 -19.39 -29.89 4.95
N GLN A 643 -18.42 -29.41 4.15
CA GLN A 643 -18.64 -28.57 2.97
C GLN A 643 -17.38 -28.52 2.09
N LEU A 644 -17.56 -28.05 0.85
CA LEU A 644 -16.46 -27.63 -0.02
C LEU A 644 -16.45 -26.12 -0.14
N SER A 645 -15.27 -25.52 -0.30
CA SER A 645 -15.17 -24.13 -0.69
C SER A 645 -14.27 -23.98 -1.91
N TYR A 646 -14.71 -23.19 -2.88
CA TYR A 646 -13.99 -22.95 -4.13
C TYR A 646 -13.58 -21.49 -4.24
N THR A 647 -12.31 -21.24 -4.59
CA THR A 647 -11.78 -19.92 -4.88
C THR A 647 -11.15 -19.91 -6.26
N THR A 648 -11.11 -18.77 -6.92
CA THR A 648 -10.55 -18.66 -8.26
C THR A 648 -10.05 -17.25 -8.51
N TYR A 649 -9.23 -17.09 -9.53
CA TYR A 649 -8.93 -15.82 -10.14
C TYR A 649 -9.84 -15.63 -11.38
N PRO A 650 -10.95 -14.86 -11.31
CA PRO A 650 -12.04 -14.94 -12.29
C PRO A 650 -11.62 -14.66 -13.74
N LEU A 651 -10.74 -13.69 -13.98
CA LEU A 651 -10.32 -13.34 -15.35
C LEU A 651 -9.46 -14.44 -16.00
N LEU A 652 -8.50 -15.00 -15.26
CA LEU A 652 -7.67 -16.09 -15.78
C LEU A 652 -8.49 -17.36 -15.95
N SER A 653 -9.33 -17.70 -14.97
CA SER A 653 -10.21 -18.85 -15.11
C SER A 653 -11.22 -18.67 -16.23
N LEU A 654 -11.82 -17.50 -16.44
CA LEU A 654 -12.66 -17.25 -17.61
C LEU A 654 -11.86 -17.40 -18.91
N LYS A 655 -10.61 -16.95 -18.97
CA LYS A 655 -9.74 -17.14 -20.14
C LYS A 655 -9.41 -18.61 -20.40
N THR A 656 -9.07 -19.36 -19.36
CA THR A 656 -8.76 -20.79 -19.46
C THR A 656 -10.00 -21.60 -19.82
N LEU A 657 -11.15 -21.29 -19.21
CA LEU A 657 -12.45 -21.86 -19.54
C LEU A 657 -12.87 -21.52 -20.98
N ALA A 658 -12.60 -20.31 -21.46
CA ALA A 658 -12.85 -19.93 -22.86
C ALA A 658 -12.01 -20.79 -23.80
N ALA A 659 -10.71 -20.95 -23.53
CA ALA A 659 -9.85 -21.80 -24.34
C ALA A 659 -10.32 -23.27 -24.35
N ILE A 660 -10.77 -23.81 -23.21
CA ILE A 660 -11.36 -25.15 -23.11
C ILE A 660 -12.63 -25.27 -23.97
N ALA A 661 -13.53 -24.28 -23.86
CA ALA A 661 -14.77 -24.26 -24.63
C ALA A 661 -14.52 -24.15 -26.14
N GLU A 662 -13.62 -23.26 -26.57
CA GLU A 662 -13.21 -23.11 -27.97
C GLU A 662 -12.59 -24.39 -28.53
N ASP A 663 -11.72 -25.05 -27.75
CA ASP A 663 -11.12 -26.34 -28.11
C ASP A 663 -12.22 -27.40 -28.33
N ALA A 664 -13.20 -27.47 -27.43
CA ALA A 664 -14.31 -28.42 -27.51
C ALA A 664 -15.24 -28.14 -28.70
N VAL A 665 -15.59 -26.87 -28.93
CA VAL A 665 -16.41 -26.44 -30.09
C VAL A 665 -15.74 -26.86 -31.38
N ARG A 666 -14.45 -26.56 -31.53
CA ARG A 666 -13.68 -26.89 -32.74
C ARG A 666 -13.52 -28.39 -32.94
N LYS A 667 -13.18 -29.13 -31.88
CA LYS A 667 -12.89 -30.58 -31.95
C LYS A 667 -14.12 -31.42 -32.21
N HIS A 668 -15.24 -31.09 -31.58
CA HIS A 668 -16.48 -31.89 -31.63
C HIS A 668 -17.58 -31.29 -32.49
N GLN A 669 -17.32 -30.15 -33.14
CA GLN A 669 -18.29 -29.42 -33.96
C GLN A 669 -19.58 -29.13 -33.18
N LEU A 670 -19.42 -28.58 -31.97
CA LEU A 670 -20.53 -28.27 -31.08
C LEU A 670 -21.32 -27.07 -31.61
N LEU A 671 -22.61 -27.04 -31.29
CA LEU A 671 -23.53 -25.95 -31.59
C LEU A 671 -23.62 -24.95 -30.42
N GLY A 672 -23.06 -25.29 -29.26
CA GLY A 672 -22.96 -24.44 -28.09
C GLY A 672 -22.34 -25.16 -26.90
N VAL A 673 -21.69 -24.38 -26.03
CA VAL A 673 -21.06 -24.84 -24.79
C VAL A 673 -21.37 -23.84 -23.69
N SER A 674 -21.81 -24.32 -22.53
CA SER A 674 -21.95 -23.55 -21.31
C SER A 674 -21.13 -24.19 -20.20
N ILE A 675 -20.27 -23.41 -19.54
CA ILE A 675 -19.48 -23.85 -18.38
C ILE A 675 -19.75 -22.88 -17.24
N ALA A 676 -20.34 -23.37 -16.16
CA ALA A 676 -20.61 -22.60 -14.97
C ALA A 676 -19.96 -23.24 -13.74
N HIS A 677 -19.26 -22.43 -12.95
CA HIS A 677 -18.65 -22.88 -11.70
C HIS A 677 -19.11 -22.00 -10.53
N ARG A 678 -19.46 -22.66 -9.42
CA ARG A 678 -19.80 -22.00 -8.17
C ARG A 678 -18.57 -21.75 -7.32
N LEU A 679 -18.50 -20.55 -6.75
CA LEU A 679 -17.43 -20.06 -5.89
C LEU A 679 -17.95 -19.87 -4.47
N GLY A 680 -17.02 -19.77 -3.52
CA GLY A 680 -17.33 -19.76 -2.10
C GLY A 680 -17.75 -21.13 -1.60
N VAL A 681 -18.55 -21.15 -0.53
CA VAL A 681 -19.00 -22.38 0.13
C VAL A 681 -20.09 -23.07 -0.69
N VAL A 682 -19.89 -24.37 -0.94
CA VAL A 682 -20.83 -25.27 -1.60
C VAL A 682 -21.18 -26.41 -0.63
N PRO A 683 -22.37 -26.35 0.00
CA PRO A 683 -22.84 -27.38 0.92
C PRO A 683 -22.91 -28.78 0.28
N ILE A 684 -22.96 -29.81 1.12
CA ILE A 684 -23.21 -31.20 0.72
C ILE A 684 -24.50 -31.28 -0.10
N GLY A 685 -24.44 -32.01 -1.22
CA GLY A 685 -25.56 -32.21 -2.13
C GLY A 685 -25.78 -31.07 -3.13
N GLU A 686 -25.14 -29.91 -2.95
CA GLU A 686 -25.24 -28.79 -3.88
C GLU A 686 -24.20 -28.89 -5.01
N ALA A 687 -24.51 -28.25 -6.14
CA ALA A 687 -23.65 -28.27 -7.32
C ALA A 687 -22.51 -27.24 -7.24
N SER A 688 -21.30 -27.68 -7.59
CA SER A 688 -20.11 -26.84 -7.73
C SER A 688 -19.77 -26.51 -9.17
N ILE A 689 -20.13 -27.36 -10.13
CA ILE A 689 -19.89 -27.13 -11.56
C ILE A 689 -21.07 -27.64 -12.39
N ALA A 690 -21.44 -26.90 -13.43
CA ALA A 690 -22.43 -27.28 -14.43
C ALA A 690 -21.84 -27.09 -15.83
N ILE A 691 -21.94 -28.12 -16.67
CA ILE A 691 -21.48 -28.08 -18.06
C ILE A 691 -22.63 -28.51 -18.96
N ALA A 692 -22.99 -27.67 -19.92
CA ALA A 692 -23.98 -28.00 -20.94
C ALA A 692 -23.33 -27.92 -22.33
N VAL A 693 -23.59 -28.90 -23.20
CA VAL A 693 -23.13 -28.88 -24.59
C VAL A 693 -24.25 -29.29 -25.53
N SER A 694 -24.30 -28.69 -26.71
CA SER A 694 -25.22 -29.08 -27.78
C SER A 694 -24.47 -29.50 -29.03
N SER A 695 -24.95 -30.56 -29.70
CA SER A 695 -24.30 -31.13 -30.88
C SER A 695 -25.32 -31.73 -31.85
N GLY A 696 -24.99 -31.77 -33.15
CA GLY A 696 -25.77 -32.47 -34.16
C GLY A 696 -25.79 -33.99 -33.98
N HIS A 697 -24.79 -34.57 -33.31
CA HIS A 697 -24.67 -36.02 -33.11
C HIS A 697 -24.46 -36.40 -31.64
N ARG A 698 -25.31 -37.31 -31.13
CA ARG A 698 -25.30 -37.78 -29.73
C ARG A 698 -23.94 -38.23 -29.20
N ALA A 699 -23.15 -38.94 -30.01
CA ALA A 699 -21.84 -39.44 -29.59
C ALA A 699 -20.77 -38.35 -29.47
N ALA A 700 -20.92 -37.23 -30.19
CA ALA A 700 -20.03 -36.07 -30.05
C ALA A 700 -20.36 -35.28 -28.78
N GLY A 701 -21.66 -35.07 -28.49
CA GLY A 701 -22.10 -34.39 -27.27
C GLY A 701 -21.59 -35.05 -25.99
N TRP A 702 -21.69 -36.39 -25.88
CA TRP A 702 -21.20 -37.11 -24.68
C TRP A 702 -19.69 -36.98 -24.49
N ARG A 703 -18.90 -37.20 -25.56
CA ARG A 703 -17.44 -37.08 -25.50
C ARG A 703 -16.99 -35.65 -25.18
N ALA A 704 -17.67 -34.66 -25.75
CA ALA A 704 -17.36 -33.26 -25.47
C ALA A 704 -17.63 -32.88 -24.01
N GLY A 705 -18.76 -33.30 -23.43
CA GLY A 705 -19.08 -33.00 -22.04
C GLY A 705 -18.05 -33.56 -21.06
N GLU A 706 -17.60 -34.80 -21.27
CA GLU A 706 -16.56 -35.44 -20.47
C GLU A 706 -15.20 -34.73 -20.66
N GLU A 707 -14.78 -34.46 -21.90
CA GLU A 707 -13.51 -33.79 -22.16
C GLU A 707 -13.46 -32.36 -21.58
N VAL A 708 -14.56 -31.61 -21.64
CA VAL A 708 -14.66 -30.27 -21.04
C VAL A 708 -14.53 -30.37 -19.52
N LEU A 709 -15.21 -31.32 -18.87
CA LEU A 709 -15.11 -31.53 -17.43
C LEU A 709 -13.67 -31.82 -16.99
N GLU A 710 -13.02 -32.78 -17.64
CA GLU A 710 -11.66 -33.19 -17.29
C GLU A 710 -10.67 -32.04 -17.57
N ALA A 711 -10.83 -31.30 -18.67
CA ALA A 711 -10.02 -30.13 -18.93
C ALA A 711 -10.23 -29.00 -17.91
N CYS A 712 -11.46 -28.79 -17.42
CA CYS A 712 -11.72 -27.85 -16.33
C CYS A 712 -11.01 -28.27 -15.05
N LYS A 713 -11.05 -29.56 -14.69
CA LYS A 713 -10.31 -30.09 -13.53
C LYS A 713 -8.80 -30.00 -13.71
N GLU A 714 -8.28 -30.21 -14.90
CA GLU A 714 -6.83 -30.21 -15.10
C GLU A 714 -6.26 -28.78 -15.19
N ARG A 715 -6.95 -27.88 -15.90
CA ARG A 715 -6.39 -26.60 -16.34
C ARG A 715 -6.99 -25.39 -15.65
N ALA A 716 -8.26 -25.42 -15.24
CA ALA A 716 -8.91 -24.22 -14.73
C ALA A 716 -8.36 -23.84 -13.34
N GLU A 717 -8.05 -22.57 -13.15
CA GLU A 717 -7.45 -22.00 -11.94
C GLU A 717 -8.51 -21.75 -10.86
N ILE A 718 -9.23 -22.82 -10.49
CA ILE A 718 -10.31 -22.81 -9.50
C ILE A 718 -9.93 -23.76 -8.37
N TRP A 719 -9.39 -23.27 -7.27
CA TRP A 719 -8.88 -24.11 -6.18
C TRP A 719 -9.99 -24.60 -5.26
N LYS A 720 -9.94 -25.88 -4.93
CA LYS A 720 -10.87 -26.56 -4.02
C LYS A 720 -10.25 -26.73 -2.63
N ARG A 721 -11.00 -26.36 -1.60
CA ARG A 721 -10.72 -26.69 -0.20
C ARG A 721 -11.84 -27.58 0.35
N GLU A 722 -11.44 -28.65 1.02
CA GLU A 722 -12.33 -29.56 1.74
C GLU A 722 -12.35 -29.18 3.21
N GLU A 723 -13.55 -29.10 3.79
CA GLU A 723 -13.74 -28.86 5.21
C GLU A 723 -14.40 -30.10 5.82
N PHE A 724 -13.83 -30.62 6.90
CA PHE A 724 -14.24 -31.86 7.54
C PHE A 724 -15.06 -31.59 8.81
N VAL A 725 -15.93 -32.54 9.18
CA VAL A 725 -16.80 -32.41 10.36
C VAL A 725 -15.99 -32.35 11.67
N ASP A 726 -14.78 -32.89 11.68
CA ASP A 726 -13.84 -32.85 12.82
C ASP A 726 -13.08 -31.52 12.96
N GLY A 727 -13.35 -30.54 12.08
CA GLY A 727 -12.70 -29.23 12.07
C GLY A 727 -11.41 -29.16 11.24
N GLY A 728 -10.98 -30.26 10.62
CA GLY A 728 -9.86 -30.26 9.68
C GLY A 728 -10.19 -29.53 8.37
N MET A 729 -9.17 -28.97 7.71
CA MET A 729 -9.29 -28.37 6.38
C MET A 729 -8.10 -28.77 5.51
N GLU A 730 -8.36 -29.12 4.24
CA GLU A 730 -7.32 -29.50 3.29
C GLU A 730 -7.53 -28.81 1.93
N TRP A 731 -6.48 -28.16 1.43
CA TRP A 731 -6.44 -27.67 0.05
C TRP A 731 -6.03 -28.81 -0.87
N ARG A 732 -6.77 -29.00 -1.97
CA ARG A 732 -6.48 -30.04 -2.96
C ARG A 732 -6.20 -29.40 -4.31
N ALA A 733 -5.25 -29.99 -5.04
CA ALA A 733 -5.06 -29.70 -6.45
C ALA A 733 -6.31 -30.17 -7.23
N ASN A 734 -6.59 -29.53 -8.36
CA ASN A 734 -7.81 -29.80 -9.12
C ASN A 734 -7.83 -31.17 -9.84
N ALA A 735 -6.69 -31.87 -9.87
CA ALA A 735 -6.59 -33.21 -10.44
C ALA A 735 -6.80 -34.30 -9.37
N ASP A 736 -7.77 -35.19 -9.61
CA ASP A 736 -8.05 -36.34 -8.76
C ASP A 736 -6.83 -37.29 -8.77
N ARG A 737 -6.37 -37.69 -7.57
CA ARG A 737 -5.34 -38.71 -7.38
C ARG A 737 -5.95 -39.93 -6.69
N ASP A 738 -5.51 -41.12 -7.05
CA ASP A 738 -5.93 -42.34 -6.35
C ASP A 738 -5.36 -42.36 -4.93
N GLY A 739 -5.79 -43.33 -4.12
CA GLY A 739 -5.30 -43.53 -2.75
C GLY A 739 -3.79 -43.82 -2.63
N GLU A 740 -3.07 -43.89 -3.75
CA GLU A 740 -1.61 -44.01 -3.82
C GLU A 740 -0.92 -42.76 -4.36
N GLY A 741 -1.66 -41.67 -4.56
CA GLY A 741 -1.15 -40.37 -5.02
C GLY A 741 -0.90 -40.27 -6.52
N ARG A 742 -1.36 -41.24 -7.33
CA ARG A 742 -1.22 -41.24 -8.79
C ARG A 742 -2.40 -40.52 -9.44
N LEU A 743 -2.17 -39.79 -10.53
CA LEU A 743 -3.25 -39.12 -11.26
C LEU A 743 -4.27 -40.14 -11.78
N VAL A 744 -5.54 -39.98 -11.42
CA VAL A 744 -6.63 -40.81 -11.95
C VAL A 744 -6.93 -40.31 -13.37
N GLY A 745 -6.73 -41.17 -14.38
CA GLY A 745 -7.18 -40.86 -15.75
C GLY A 745 -6.17 -40.98 -16.90
N ASN A 746 -4.99 -41.59 -16.73
CA ASN A 746 -4.11 -41.87 -17.88
C ASN A 746 -3.98 -43.38 -18.20
N PRO A 747 -4.97 -44.01 -18.86
CA PRO A 747 -4.80 -45.34 -19.42
C PRO A 747 -4.38 -45.23 -20.89
N ARG A 748 -3.06 -45.22 -21.15
CA ARG A 748 -2.37 -45.82 -22.32
C ARG A 748 -1.00 -45.19 -22.49
N MET A 749 0.04 -45.85 -22.00
CA MET A 749 1.39 -45.91 -22.58
C MET A 749 2.10 -47.12 -21.94
N GLU A 750 1.47 -48.29 -22.01
CA GLU A 750 2.15 -49.59 -21.89
C GLU A 750 1.55 -50.53 -22.95
N GLU A 751 2.42 -51.21 -23.68
CA GLU A 751 2.19 -52.13 -24.82
C GLU A 751 2.07 -51.52 -26.24
N SER A 752 3.20 -51.04 -26.80
CA SER A 752 3.91 -51.63 -27.97
C SER A 752 5.01 -50.70 -28.48
#